data_AF-A0A7Y0RFJ8-F1
#
_entry.id   AF-A0A7Y0RFJ8-F1
#
_cell.length_a   1.000
_cell.length_b   1.000
_cell.length_c   1.000
_cell.angle_alpha   90.00
_cell.angle_beta   90.00
_cell.angle_gamma   90.00
#
_symmetry.space_group_name_H-M   'P 1'
#
loop_
_entity.id
_entity.type
_entity.pdbx_description
1 polymer ?
#
loop_
_entity_poly.entity_id
_entity_poly.type
_entity_poly.pdbx_seq_one_letter_code
_entity_poly.pdbx_strand_id
1 'polypeptide(L)'
;MLNRQSISQALLLTGLGGALASSSIIAGTTLLLAIVGGYLIKQQTLIKEGWEVPKELRLIHFAFWFFVVTSVASWIAEGFEYEGGKTLGAHARLILFWPLAIALIGAKVNARTIFAAYMVSCGVICLLFLTELAGNSWSLTTTLRQRFGPGINPIHFGNLALLSALLAAAGAFFFHSQRQKTLSVLAILLGIGALAVALMSQTRSNLIALPALLPFFALLIPGRKKILAIAVLGAIAFTAVFNSERFTDSLEAVLEGKIDNSLEMRIEAWQLAWNQFLENPVMGSGLSGYHEAASRHEDDTFLACCTDHAHNDLLQQAATKGITGILSWLFLLAIPFAIFIRQTRNQNRTVSILATAGALVPSGYLVFGLTEAAFDRSLFLTYYLVSIAAISAAMLHELELSYTRKRKRKVSATIITKNEEDHIAACLSSVRPIADEIIVLDSGSTDKTVEIARQYADIVEITDWPGFGIQKQRALELASGDWVLSIDADERVSPALAREINHTLSDPDADAYRLPWAVTLYGKRLDFGRSGRAPLRLFRREGVRFSSAMVHEKILVPEDRKIRSMRGRLTHFTHRNFGHALEKSAKYAWLGSQEKFRKGKRTRFLVYPTLRGLMTFLQVYVFRLGFLDGSVGFLVAVTYAQGSFNKYAGLWTLTRTERQKSRE
;
A
#
# COMPACT_ATOMS: atom_id res chain seq x y z
N MET A 1 14.88 32.09 -8.29
CA MET A 1 13.86 31.02 -8.21
C MET A 1 14.23 30.11 -7.04
N LEU A 2 13.50 30.18 -5.93
CA LEU A 2 13.67 29.24 -4.81
C LEU A 2 13.50 27.79 -5.32
N ASN A 3 14.39 26.89 -4.90
CA ASN A 3 14.35 25.48 -5.29
C ASN A 3 13.01 24.86 -4.86
N ARG A 4 12.18 24.45 -5.83
CA ARG A 4 10.84 23.89 -5.60
C ARG A 4 10.84 22.70 -4.63
N GLN A 5 11.93 21.92 -4.62
CA GLN A 5 12.13 20.82 -3.68
C GLN A 5 12.19 21.32 -2.24
N SER A 6 12.98 22.37 -1.98
CA SER A 6 13.15 22.97 -0.66
C SER A 6 11.85 23.57 -0.12
N ILE A 7 11.03 24.19 -0.98
CA ILE A 7 9.72 24.75 -0.59
C ILE A 7 8.79 23.63 -0.10
N SER A 8 8.67 22.55 -0.86
CA SER A 8 7.76 21.46 -0.51
C SER A 8 8.19 20.74 0.77
N GLN A 9 9.51 20.57 0.97
CA GLN A 9 10.04 20.02 2.22
C GLN A 9 9.81 20.96 3.41
N ALA A 10 9.95 22.28 3.22
CA ALA A 10 9.65 23.26 4.25
C ALA A 10 8.16 23.27 4.63
N LEU A 11 7.26 23.25 3.64
CA LEU A 11 5.82 23.16 3.87
C LEU A 11 5.43 21.89 4.65
N LEU A 12 6.07 20.75 4.36
CA LEU A 12 5.87 19.52 5.13
C LEU A 12 6.32 19.66 6.58
N LEU A 13 7.52 20.22 6.81
CA LEU A 13 8.07 20.48 8.15
C LEU A 13 7.16 21.41 8.95
N THR A 14 6.70 22.51 8.35
CA THR A 14 5.79 23.47 8.97
C THR A 14 4.42 22.84 9.24
N GLY A 15 3.90 22.05 8.32
CA GLY A 15 2.58 21.42 8.43
C GLY A 15 2.50 20.39 9.56
N LEU A 16 3.40 19.39 9.56
CA LEU A 16 3.45 18.38 10.62
C LEU A 16 3.96 18.96 11.94
N GLY A 17 4.92 19.91 11.88
CA GLY A 17 5.48 20.57 13.05
C GLY A 17 4.49 21.47 13.78
N GLY A 18 3.72 22.26 13.04
CA GLY A 18 2.75 23.21 13.58
C GLY A 18 1.33 22.67 13.76
N ALA A 19 1.08 21.40 13.41
CA ALA A 19 -0.27 20.80 13.44
C ALA A 19 -0.96 20.94 14.81
N LEU A 20 -0.19 20.85 15.89
CA LEU A 20 -0.69 20.91 17.26
C LEU A 20 -0.62 22.30 17.89
N ALA A 21 -0.01 23.28 17.19
CA ALA A 21 -0.13 24.69 17.55
C ALA A 21 -1.39 25.30 16.95
N SER A 22 -1.76 24.92 15.72
CA SER A 22 -3.02 25.32 15.11
C SER A 22 -3.42 24.38 13.98
N SER A 23 -4.69 23.96 13.97
CA SER A 23 -5.28 23.17 12.88
C SER A 23 -5.24 23.90 11.53
N SER A 24 -5.18 25.24 11.54
CA SER A 24 -5.09 26.06 10.33
C SER A 24 -3.71 25.96 9.67
N ILE A 25 -2.64 25.75 10.44
CA ILE A 25 -1.28 25.61 9.90
C ILE A 25 -1.21 24.36 9.02
N ILE A 26 -1.60 23.19 9.56
CA ILE A 26 -1.55 21.94 8.80
C ILE A 26 -2.50 21.97 7.60
N ALA A 27 -3.69 22.57 7.74
CA ALA A 27 -4.63 22.73 6.63
C ALA A 27 -4.04 23.60 5.51
N GLY A 28 -3.48 24.77 5.86
CA GLY A 28 -2.86 25.70 4.91
C GLY A 28 -1.67 25.09 4.18
N THR A 29 -0.75 24.45 4.89
CA THR A 29 0.41 23.79 4.26
C THR A 29 0.01 22.62 3.38
N THR A 30 -1.03 21.87 3.77
CA THR A 30 -1.56 20.76 2.97
C THR A 30 -2.14 21.26 1.67
N LEU A 31 -2.91 22.36 1.70
CA LEU A 31 -3.46 22.99 0.50
C LEU A 31 -2.34 23.49 -0.43
N LEU A 32 -1.33 24.18 0.10
CA LEU A 32 -0.19 24.65 -0.70
C LEU A 32 0.58 23.49 -1.35
N LEU A 33 0.82 22.40 -0.61
CA LEU A 33 1.43 21.19 -1.18
C LEU A 33 0.56 20.57 -2.26
N ALA A 34 -0.76 20.51 -2.06
CA ALA A 34 -1.69 19.98 -3.06
C ALA A 34 -1.70 20.84 -4.33
N ILE A 35 -1.58 22.17 -4.23
CA ILE A 35 -1.45 23.07 -5.40
C ILE A 35 -0.16 22.77 -6.17
N VAL A 36 0.97 22.60 -5.48
CA VAL A 36 2.24 22.20 -6.11
C VAL A 36 2.08 20.85 -6.83
N GLY A 37 1.43 19.88 -6.18
CA GLY A 37 1.12 18.58 -6.76
C GLY A 37 0.26 18.67 -8.01
N GLY A 38 -0.82 19.46 -7.97
CA GLY A 38 -1.70 19.72 -9.10
C GLY A 38 -0.95 20.34 -10.29
N TYR A 39 -0.03 21.26 -10.02
CA TYR A 39 0.84 21.83 -11.05
C TYR A 39 1.74 20.77 -11.70
N LEU A 40 2.36 19.89 -10.91
CA LEU A 40 3.21 18.80 -11.43
C LEU A 40 2.42 17.76 -12.24
N ILE A 41 1.19 17.45 -11.81
CA ILE A 41 0.25 16.59 -12.55
C ILE A 41 -0.01 17.19 -13.93
N LYS A 42 -0.39 18.48 -13.98
CA LYS A 42 -0.71 19.18 -15.24
C LYS A 42 0.48 19.18 -16.20
N GLN A 43 1.71 19.32 -15.69
CA GLN A 43 2.93 19.34 -16.49
C GLN A 43 3.44 17.95 -16.92
N GLN A 44 2.84 16.88 -16.37
CA GLN A 44 3.30 15.50 -16.51
C GLN A 44 4.78 15.32 -16.14
N THR A 45 5.29 16.12 -15.20
CA THR A 45 6.72 16.21 -14.91
C THR A 45 7.30 14.85 -14.53
N LEU A 46 6.66 14.14 -13.60
CA LEU A 46 7.13 12.83 -13.16
C LEU A 46 7.08 11.78 -14.27
N ILE A 47 6.04 11.79 -15.12
CA ILE A 47 5.93 10.85 -16.25
C ILE A 47 7.06 11.07 -17.26
N LYS A 48 7.38 12.35 -17.56
CA LYS A 48 8.50 12.72 -18.43
C LYS A 48 9.85 12.31 -17.85
N GLU A 49 9.97 12.24 -16.52
CA GLU A 49 11.15 11.72 -15.81
C GLU A 49 11.18 10.17 -15.72
N GLY A 50 10.24 9.48 -16.37
CA GLY A 50 10.16 8.02 -16.36
C GLY A 50 9.62 7.43 -15.06
N TRP A 51 8.93 8.23 -14.23
CA TRP A 51 8.29 7.74 -13.02
C TRP A 51 7.09 6.86 -13.37
N GLU A 52 7.19 5.58 -13.03
CA GLU A 52 6.06 4.68 -13.07
C GLU A 52 5.31 4.68 -11.74
N VAL A 53 4.00 4.89 -11.81
CA VAL A 53 3.14 4.99 -10.63
C VAL A 53 3.17 3.70 -9.79
N PRO A 54 3.66 3.71 -8.53
CA PRO A 54 3.71 2.50 -7.72
C PRO A 54 2.31 1.95 -7.39
N LYS A 55 2.17 0.61 -7.43
CA LYS A 55 0.91 -0.08 -7.09
C LYS A 55 0.44 0.26 -5.68
N GLU A 56 1.37 0.42 -4.75
CA GLU A 56 1.12 0.76 -3.36
C GLU A 56 0.38 2.11 -3.23
N LEU A 57 0.81 3.14 -3.97
CA LEU A 57 0.15 4.44 -3.93
C LEU A 57 -1.25 4.40 -4.57
N ARG A 58 -1.45 3.60 -5.61
CA ARG A 58 -2.78 3.40 -6.21
C ARG A 58 -3.76 2.76 -5.23
N LEU A 59 -3.29 1.81 -4.41
CA LEU A 59 -4.09 1.18 -3.36
C LEU A 59 -4.44 2.17 -2.23
N ILE A 60 -3.47 2.96 -1.77
CA ILE A 60 -3.74 3.98 -0.74
C ILE A 60 -4.71 5.03 -1.31
N HIS A 61 -4.49 5.49 -2.54
CA HIS A 61 -5.41 6.41 -3.21
C HIS A 61 -6.83 5.86 -3.29
N PHE A 62 -6.99 4.58 -3.64
CA PHE A 62 -8.28 3.90 -3.61
C PHE A 62 -8.93 3.95 -2.23
N ALA A 63 -8.19 3.65 -1.16
CA ALA A 63 -8.73 3.68 0.20
C ALA A 63 -9.29 5.06 0.57
N PHE A 64 -8.53 6.11 0.25
CA PHE A 64 -8.90 7.51 0.51
C PHE A 64 -10.12 7.93 -0.33
N TRP A 65 -10.11 7.63 -1.64
CA TRP A 65 -11.24 7.95 -2.51
C TRP A 65 -12.49 7.17 -2.18
N PHE A 66 -12.36 5.89 -1.85
CA PHE A 66 -13.49 5.05 -1.48
C PHE A 66 -14.19 5.61 -0.23
N PHE A 67 -13.45 6.10 0.76
CA PHE A 67 -14.01 6.78 1.92
C PHE A 67 -14.80 8.04 1.55
N VAL A 68 -14.29 8.86 0.63
CA VAL A 68 -15.01 10.07 0.19
C VAL A 68 -16.25 9.70 -0.61
N VAL A 69 -16.17 8.73 -1.51
CA VAL A 69 -17.31 8.30 -2.34
C VAL A 69 -18.43 7.72 -1.48
N THR A 70 -18.11 6.92 -0.45
CA THR A 70 -19.14 6.41 0.46
C THR A 70 -19.77 7.53 1.29
N SER A 71 -19.00 8.54 1.71
CA SER A 71 -19.54 9.73 2.37
C SER A 71 -20.43 10.56 1.45
N VAL A 72 -20.04 10.79 0.20
CA VAL A 72 -20.90 11.46 -0.80
C VAL A 72 -22.17 10.67 -1.04
N ALA A 73 -22.08 9.34 -1.17
CA ALA A 73 -23.25 8.49 -1.40
C ALA A 73 -24.24 8.51 -0.23
N SER A 74 -23.73 8.53 1.01
CA SER A 74 -24.55 8.68 2.22
C SER A 74 -25.18 10.07 2.31
N TRP A 75 -24.44 11.15 2.03
CA TRP A 75 -24.96 12.52 1.97
C TRP A 75 -26.06 12.70 0.90
N ILE A 76 -25.93 12.02 -0.24
CA ILE A 76 -26.97 12.00 -1.27
C ILE A 76 -28.20 11.22 -0.78
N ALA A 77 -27.98 10.08 -0.10
CA ALA A 77 -29.06 9.22 0.37
C ALA A 77 -29.92 9.87 1.46
N GLU A 78 -29.33 10.71 2.32
CA GLU A 78 -30.07 11.48 3.34
C GLU A 78 -30.77 12.74 2.79
N GLY A 79 -30.48 13.16 1.55
CA GLY A 79 -31.14 14.31 0.93
C GLY A 79 -30.40 15.65 1.08
N PHE A 80 -29.07 15.63 1.12
CA PHE A 80 -28.21 16.83 1.11
C PHE A 80 -28.32 17.74 2.34
N GLU A 81 -28.44 17.14 3.53
CA GLU A 81 -28.55 17.91 4.77
C GLU A 81 -27.29 18.74 5.06
N TYR A 82 -27.49 19.86 5.78
CA TYR A 82 -26.44 20.83 6.06
C TYR A 82 -25.35 20.27 6.98
N GLU A 83 -25.73 19.58 8.07
CA GLU A 83 -24.77 18.97 8.99
C GLU A 83 -23.97 17.87 8.30
N GLY A 84 -24.62 17.03 7.48
CA GLY A 84 -23.94 16.07 6.63
C GLY A 84 -22.95 16.73 5.66
N GLY A 85 -23.29 17.90 5.11
CA GLY A 85 -22.41 18.71 4.28
C GLY A 85 -21.14 19.19 4.99
N LYS A 86 -21.22 19.55 6.28
CA LYS A 86 -20.04 19.91 7.08
C LYS A 86 -19.10 18.72 7.26
N THR A 87 -19.65 17.56 7.62
CA THR A 87 -18.90 16.30 7.77
C THR A 87 -18.24 15.92 6.45
N LEU A 88 -18.98 16.02 5.34
CA LEU A 88 -18.45 15.79 4.00
C LEU A 88 -17.29 16.74 3.67
N GLY A 89 -17.37 18.01 4.08
CA GLY A 89 -16.29 18.99 3.91
C GLY A 89 -14.98 18.57 4.60
N ALA A 90 -15.06 17.91 5.76
CA ALA A 90 -13.88 17.32 6.40
C ALA A 90 -13.37 16.11 5.62
N HIS A 91 -14.26 15.20 5.21
CA HIS A 91 -13.92 13.99 4.47
C HIS A 91 -13.29 14.29 3.10
N ALA A 92 -13.76 15.34 2.41
CA ALA A 92 -13.28 15.77 1.10
C ALA A 92 -11.77 16.10 1.05
N ARG A 93 -11.15 16.39 2.20
CA ARG A 93 -9.70 16.60 2.28
C ARG A 93 -8.91 15.36 1.84
N LEU A 94 -9.46 14.15 2.00
CA LEU A 94 -8.81 12.91 1.55
C LEU A 94 -8.60 12.85 0.03
N ILE A 95 -9.36 13.63 -0.77
CA ILE A 95 -9.15 13.77 -2.22
C ILE A 95 -7.73 14.30 -2.51
N LEU A 96 -7.19 15.12 -1.61
CA LEU A 96 -5.86 15.73 -1.76
C LEU A 96 -4.70 14.73 -1.66
N PHE A 97 -4.95 13.46 -1.34
CA PHE A 97 -3.91 12.43 -1.27
C PHE A 97 -3.05 12.37 -2.54
N TRP A 98 -3.67 12.37 -3.72
CA TRP A 98 -2.91 12.19 -4.96
C TRP A 98 -2.03 13.39 -5.32
N PRO A 99 -2.57 14.64 -5.32
CA PRO A 99 -1.72 15.83 -5.45
C PRO A 99 -0.61 15.87 -4.40
N LEU A 100 -0.91 15.57 -3.13
CA LEU A 100 0.05 15.59 -2.05
C LEU A 100 1.18 14.57 -2.26
N ALA A 101 0.85 13.33 -2.60
CA ALA A 101 1.83 12.29 -2.89
C ALA A 101 2.76 12.71 -4.05
N ILE A 102 2.21 13.31 -5.11
CA ILE A 102 2.99 13.79 -6.25
C ILE A 102 3.92 14.95 -5.87
N ALA A 103 3.43 15.91 -5.09
CA ALA A 103 4.26 17.00 -4.59
C ALA A 103 5.46 16.48 -3.78
N LEU A 104 5.23 15.52 -2.89
CA LEU A 104 6.24 14.96 -2.00
C LEU A 104 7.24 14.06 -2.74
N ILE A 105 6.80 13.31 -3.75
CA ILE A 105 7.68 12.52 -4.63
C ILE A 105 8.53 13.44 -5.51
N GLY A 106 7.94 14.45 -6.13
CA GLY A 106 8.67 15.45 -6.92
C GLY A 106 9.68 16.26 -6.07
N ALA A 107 9.37 16.45 -4.79
CA ALA A 107 10.26 17.07 -3.82
C ALA A 107 11.35 16.13 -3.28
N LYS A 108 11.37 14.86 -3.69
CA LYS A 108 12.32 13.82 -3.25
C LYS A 108 12.45 13.79 -1.72
N VAL A 109 11.30 13.83 -1.04
CA VAL A 109 11.26 13.74 0.43
C VAL A 109 11.91 12.44 0.86
N ASN A 110 12.82 12.52 1.84
CA ASN A 110 13.62 11.40 2.32
C ASN A 110 13.37 11.16 3.82
N ALA A 111 13.97 10.11 4.39
CA ALA A 111 13.78 9.74 5.79
C ALA A 111 14.14 10.88 6.76
N ARG A 112 15.22 11.62 6.47
CA ARG A 112 15.69 12.72 7.31
C ARG A 112 14.64 13.83 7.41
N THR A 113 14.03 14.22 6.30
CA THR A 113 12.98 15.25 6.28
C THR A 113 11.76 14.81 7.10
N ILE A 114 11.33 13.55 6.96
CA ILE A 114 10.19 13.00 7.71
C ILE A 114 10.44 13.05 9.22
N PHE A 115 11.57 12.49 9.67
CA PHE A 115 11.84 12.43 11.11
C PHE A 115 12.17 13.79 11.71
N ALA A 116 12.77 14.70 10.95
CA ALA A 116 12.89 16.09 11.35
C ALA A 116 11.53 16.77 11.55
N ALA A 117 10.52 16.48 10.72
CA ALA A 117 9.17 17.02 10.87
C ALA A 117 8.52 16.61 12.20
N TYR A 118 8.65 15.34 12.58
CA TYR A 118 8.13 14.85 13.86
C TYR A 118 8.95 15.34 15.06
N MET A 119 10.27 15.55 14.91
CA MET A 119 11.06 16.22 15.94
C MET A 119 10.60 17.67 16.16
N VAL A 120 10.34 18.43 15.08
CA VAL A 120 9.78 19.78 15.18
C VAL A 120 8.41 19.75 15.84
N SER A 121 7.55 18.79 15.48
CA SER A 121 6.25 18.57 16.12
C SER A 121 6.39 18.36 17.64
N CYS A 122 7.31 17.49 18.06
CA CYS A 122 7.61 17.28 19.49
C CYS A 122 8.16 18.53 20.18
N GLY A 123 9.03 19.29 19.51
CA GLY A 123 9.53 20.57 20.01
C GLY A 123 8.42 21.59 20.24
N VAL A 124 7.48 21.69 19.30
CA VAL A 124 6.30 22.57 19.43
C VAL A 124 5.41 22.12 20.58
N ILE A 125 5.14 20.82 20.74
CA ILE A 125 4.38 20.28 21.88
C ILE A 125 5.02 20.69 23.20
N CYS A 126 6.33 20.47 23.35
CA CYS A 126 7.06 20.86 24.57
C CYS A 126 7.03 22.38 24.79
N LEU A 127 7.18 23.17 23.73
CA LEU A 127 7.14 24.63 23.82
C LEU A 127 5.76 25.12 24.29
N LEU A 128 4.67 24.60 23.73
CA LEU A 128 3.31 24.95 24.14
C LEU A 128 3.06 24.63 25.62
N PHE A 129 3.60 23.51 26.09
CA PHE A 129 3.53 23.16 27.51
C PHE A 129 4.32 24.14 28.38
N LEU A 130 5.55 24.48 27.98
CA LEU A 130 6.37 25.45 28.71
C LEU A 130 5.75 26.85 28.72
N THR A 131 5.10 27.29 27.64
CA THR A 131 4.42 28.59 27.61
C THR A 131 3.21 28.63 28.55
N GLU A 132 2.44 27.55 28.61
CA GLU A 132 1.32 27.43 29.55
C GLU A 132 1.82 27.38 31.00
N LEU A 133 2.87 26.61 31.26
CA LEU A 133 3.49 26.51 32.58
C LEU A 133 4.04 27.87 33.04
N ALA A 134 4.69 28.62 32.15
CA ALA A 134 5.17 29.97 32.44
C ALA A 134 4.02 30.95 32.68
N GLY A 135 2.93 30.86 31.91
CA GLY A 135 1.70 31.64 32.13
C GLY A 135 1.04 31.35 33.49
N ASN A 136 1.20 30.12 33.98
CA ASN A 136 0.76 29.69 35.31
C ASN A 136 1.85 29.85 36.39
N SER A 137 2.75 30.82 36.23
CA SER A 137 3.82 31.14 37.21
C SER A 137 4.69 29.95 37.60
N TRP A 138 4.96 29.06 36.64
CA TRP A 138 5.70 27.81 36.82
C TRP A 138 5.07 26.80 37.80
N SER A 139 3.78 26.97 38.10
CA SER A 139 3.02 26.06 38.95
C SER A 139 2.52 24.86 38.15
N LEU A 140 3.15 23.70 38.39
CA LEU A 140 2.72 22.44 37.79
C LEU A 140 1.32 22.04 38.24
N THR A 141 0.98 22.26 39.51
CA THR A 141 -0.34 21.94 40.07
C THR A 141 -1.45 22.78 39.43
N THR A 142 -1.19 24.07 39.19
CA THR A 142 -2.14 24.96 38.51
C THR A 142 -2.30 24.57 37.04
N THR A 143 -1.19 24.26 36.37
CA THR A 143 -1.18 23.84 34.95
C THR A 143 -1.90 22.50 34.74
N LEU A 144 -1.77 21.59 35.69
CA LEU A 144 -2.40 20.26 35.66
C LEU A 144 -3.82 20.25 36.23
N ARG A 145 -4.32 21.37 36.75
CA ARG A 145 -5.69 21.46 37.30
C ARG A 145 -6.75 21.24 36.22
N GLN A 146 -6.43 21.57 34.96
CA GLN A 146 -7.24 21.26 33.79
C GLN A 146 -6.47 20.34 32.85
N ARG A 147 -7.17 19.50 32.08
CA ARG A 147 -6.53 18.62 31.09
C ARG A 147 -5.78 19.48 30.07
N PHE A 148 -4.50 19.19 29.88
CA PHE A 148 -3.65 19.97 28.98
C PHE A 148 -4.07 19.81 27.51
N GLY A 149 -4.46 20.93 26.89
CA GLY A 149 -4.87 21.03 25.49
C GLY A 149 -4.86 22.49 25.05
N PRO A 150 -3.70 23.02 24.61
CA PRO A 150 -3.51 24.45 24.37
C PRO A 150 -4.32 24.91 23.15
N GLY A 151 -5.52 25.44 23.37
CA GLY A 151 -6.43 25.88 22.31
C GLY A 151 -6.97 24.75 21.41
N ILE A 152 -6.74 23.49 21.78
CA ILE A 152 -7.20 22.28 21.10
C ILE A 152 -7.79 21.36 22.15
N ASN A 153 -8.86 20.63 21.80
CA ASN A 153 -9.43 19.60 22.68
C ASN A 153 -8.31 18.69 23.25
N PRO A 154 -8.19 18.54 24.58
CA PRO A 154 -7.11 17.78 25.22
C PRO A 154 -7.00 16.32 24.75
N ILE A 155 -8.12 15.69 24.35
CA ILE A 155 -8.13 14.33 23.81
C ILE A 155 -7.44 14.29 22.45
N HIS A 156 -7.81 15.23 21.59
CA HIS A 156 -7.24 15.34 20.25
C HIS A 156 -5.74 15.64 20.31
N PHE A 157 -5.38 16.60 21.16
CA PHE A 157 -4.00 17.00 21.37
C PHE A 157 -3.18 15.83 21.93
N GLY A 158 -3.66 15.16 22.98
CA GLY A 158 -3.01 14.03 23.61
C GLY A 158 -2.71 12.86 22.67
N ASN A 159 -3.68 12.46 21.84
CA ASN A 159 -3.53 11.36 20.89
C ASN A 159 -2.48 11.66 19.82
N LEU A 160 -2.54 12.86 19.23
CA LEU A 160 -1.60 13.27 18.20
C LEU A 160 -0.21 13.57 18.77
N ALA A 161 -0.12 14.07 20.01
CA ALA A 161 1.14 14.23 20.72
C ALA A 161 1.83 12.89 21.00
N LEU A 162 1.06 11.88 21.45
CA LEU A 162 1.55 10.51 21.62
C LEU A 162 2.07 9.96 20.29
N LEU A 163 1.29 10.09 19.21
CA LEU A 163 1.70 9.60 17.90
C LEU A 163 2.97 10.31 17.38
N SER A 164 3.04 11.64 17.50
CA SER A 164 4.24 12.43 17.17
C SER A 164 5.47 11.96 17.97
N ALA A 165 5.30 11.70 19.28
CA ALA A 165 6.38 11.21 20.15
C ALA A 165 6.91 9.84 19.70
N LEU A 166 6.02 8.89 19.37
CA LEU A 166 6.42 7.57 18.86
C LEU A 166 7.09 7.66 17.48
N LEU A 167 6.64 8.57 16.61
CA LEU A 167 7.26 8.80 15.30
C LEU A 167 8.64 9.46 15.43
N ALA A 168 8.83 10.38 16.39
CA ALA A 168 10.14 10.93 16.73
C ALA A 168 11.07 9.87 17.33
N ALA A 169 10.54 8.96 18.16
CA ALA A 169 11.30 7.81 18.68
C ALA A 169 11.77 6.88 17.55
N ALA A 170 10.95 6.61 16.53
CA ALA A 170 11.38 5.90 15.33
C ALA A 170 12.50 6.67 14.60
N GLY A 171 12.40 8.00 14.56
CA GLY A 171 13.44 8.89 14.06
C GLY A 171 14.77 8.77 14.82
N ALA A 172 14.74 8.57 16.13
CA ALA A 172 15.96 8.33 16.90
C ALA A 172 16.72 7.07 16.42
N PHE A 173 16.01 5.97 16.13
CA PHE A 173 16.63 4.79 15.52
C PHE A 173 17.25 5.10 14.16
N PHE A 174 16.60 5.95 13.35
CA PHE A 174 17.12 6.38 12.06
C PHE A 174 18.43 7.18 12.23
N PHE A 175 18.42 8.25 13.03
CA PHE A 175 19.61 9.09 13.23
C PHE A 175 20.76 8.29 13.86
N HIS A 176 20.47 7.39 14.79
CA HIS A 176 21.45 6.47 15.34
C HIS A 176 22.06 5.58 14.26
N SER A 177 21.24 5.00 13.37
CA SER A 177 21.72 4.17 12.27
C SER A 177 22.58 4.92 11.25
N GLN A 178 22.35 6.23 11.10
CA GLN A 178 23.13 7.14 10.25
C GLN A 178 24.35 7.75 10.96
N ARG A 179 24.70 7.27 12.17
CA ARG A 179 25.80 7.78 13.01
C ARG A 179 25.65 9.25 13.45
N GLN A 180 24.44 9.81 13.40
CA GLN A 180 24.13 11.18 13.84
C GLN A 180 23.68 11.18 15.30
N LYS A 181 24.64 11.00 16.23
CA LYS A 181 24.37 10.82 17.67
C LYS A 181 23.62 12.00 18.29
N THR A 182 23.98 13.24 17.94
CA THR A 182 23.37 14.46 18.48
C THR A 182 21.88 14.54 18.13
N LEU A 183 21.53 14.32 16.85
CA LEU A 183 20.14 14.30 16.39
C LEU A 183 19.36 13.11 16.98
N SER A 184 20.01 11.96 17.17
CA SER A 184 19.39 10.83 17.86
C SER A 184 19.03 11.14 19.30
N VAL A 185 19.94 11.78 20.06
CA VAL A 185 19.68 12.17 21.46
C VAL A 185 18.59 13.23 21.51
N LEU A 186 18.65 14.24 20.63
CA LEU A 186 17.63 15.28 20.54
C LEU A 186 16.25 14.70 20.23
N ALA A 187 16.15 13.74 19.29
CA ALA A 187 14.90 13.06 18.98
C ALA A 187 14.33 12.29 20.18
N ILE A 188 15.20 11.65 20.98
CA ILE A 188 14.79 10.97 22.22
C ILE A 188 14.27 11.97 23.25
N LEU A 189 15.02 13.04 23.53
CA LEU A 189 14.65 14.04 24.53
C LEU A 189 13.33 14.73 24.17
N LEU A 190 13.18 15.17 22.92
CA LEU A 190 11.94 15.77 22.44
C LEU A 190 10.78 14.77 22.45
N GLY A 191 11.03 13.52 22.04
CA GLY A 191 10.03 12.46 22.07
C GLY A 191 9.55 12.12 23.49
N ILE A 192 10.46 12.04 24.47
CA ILE A 192 10.11 11.82 25.88
C ILE A 192 9.32 13.00 26.43
N GLY A 193 9.73 14.24 26.14
CA GLY A 193 8.99 15.44 26.55
C GLY A 193 7.57 15.46 25.99
N ALA A 194 7.42 15.21 24.68
CA ALA A 194 6.11 15.14 24.05
C ALA A 194 5.26 13.97 24.56
N LEU A 195 5.87 12.81 24.86
CA LEU A 195 5.18 11.68 25.49
C LEU A 195 4.68 12.03 26.89
N ALA A 196 5.50 12.70 27.71
CA ALA A 196 5.09 13.16 29.04
C ALA A 196 3.90 14.11 28.95
N VAL A 197 3.97 15.12 28.06
CA VAL A 197 2.85 16.04 27.79
C VAL A 197 1.61 15.30 27.29
N ALA A 198 1.78 14.29 26.43
CA ALA A 198 0.68 13.44 25.96
C ALA A 198 0.03 12.65 27.10
N LEU A 199 0.80 12.13 28.07
CA LEU A 199 0.25 11.45 29.25
C LEU A 199 -0.44 12.43 30.21
N MET A 200 0.06 13.66 30.31
CA MET A 200 -0.55 14.74 31.12
C MET A 200 -1.91 15.23 30.56
N SER A 201 -2.23 14.94 29.30
CA SER A 201 -3.60 15.11 28.79
C SER A 201 -4.63 14.17 29.45
N GLN A 202 -4.15 13.16 30.18
CA GLN A 202 -4.94 12.15 30.91
C GLN A 202 -5.97 11.43 30.03
N THR A 203 -5.63 11.14 28.78
CA THR A 203 -6.55 10.54 27.81
C THR A 203 -6.57 9.01 27.92
N ARG A 204 -7.77 8.41 28.01
CA ARG A 204 -7.95 6.94 28.08
C ARG A 204 -7.34 6.24 26.84
N SER A 205 -7.50 6.86 25.69
CA SER A 205 -6.90 6.44 24.42
C SER A 205 -5.39 6.28 24.50
N ASN A 206 -4.66 7.19 25.17
CA ASN A 206 -3.21 7.09 25.31
C ASN A 206 -2.77 5.90 26.18
N LEU A 207 -3.54 5.58 27.23
CA LEU A 207 -3.28 4.44 28.10
C LEU A 207 -3.44 3.10 27.37
N ILE A 208 -4.33 3.03 26.36
CA ILE A 208 -4.53 1.84 25.53
C ILE A 208 -3.55 1.83 24.34
N ALA A 209 -3.31 2.99 23.73
CA ALA A 209 -2.46 3.13 22.55
C ALA A 209 -1.00 2.87 22.86
N LEU A 210 -0.48 3.34 24.00
CA LEU A 210 0.92 3.13 24.36
C LEU A 210 1.32 1.63 24.42
N PRO A 211 0.63 0.76 25.19
CA PRO A 211 0.91 -0.69 25.17
C PRO A 211 0.68 -1.34 23.81
N ALA A 212 -0.30 -0.88 23.03
CA ALA A 212 -0.58 -1.43 21.71
C ALA A 212 0.49 -1.06 20.66
N LEU A 213 1.11 0.12 20.78
CA LEU A 213 2.04 0.66 19.78
C LEU A 213 3.52 0.43 20.13
N LEU A 214 3.90 0.34 21.41
CA LEU A 214 5.28 0.07 21.82
C LEU A 214 5.89 -1.22 21.21
N PRO A 215 5.14 -2.33 21.02
CA PRO A 215 5.67 -3.54 20.40
C PRO A 215 6.24 -3.34 18.98
N PHE A 216 5.85 -2.29 18.25
CA PHE A 216 6.40 -1.99 16.93
C PHE A 216 7.91 -1.70 16.99
N PHE A 217 8.42 -1.14 18.08
CA PHE A 217 9.86 -0.88 18.21
C PHE A 217 10.68 -2.16 18.34
N ALA A 218 10.09 -3.27 18.78
CA ALA A 218 10.75 -4.57 18.77
C ALA A 218 11.03 -5.07 17.33
N LEU A 219 10.34 -4.54 16.31
CA LEU A 219 10.64 -4.82 14.89
C LEU A 219 11.96 -4.19 14.43
N LEU A 220 12.41 -3.12 15.10
CA LEU A 220 13.64 -2.38 14.77
C LEU A 220 14.89 -2.95 15.45
N ILE A 221 14.72 -3.90 16.39
CA ILE A 221 15.78 -4.43 17.23
C ILE A 221 16.14 -5.85 16.76
N PRO A 222 17.36 -6.06 16.22
CA PRO A 222 17.78 -7.37 15.73
C PRO A 222 18.27 -8.30 16.85
N GLY A 223 18.12 -9.62 16.62
CA GLY A 223 18.78 -10.68 17.40
C GLY A 223 18.23 -10.86 18.83
N ARG A 224 19.09 -11.38 19.73
CA ARG A 224 18.71 -11.72 21.12
C ARG A 224 18.28 -10.51 21.97
N LYS A 225 18.73 -9.30 21.60
CA LYS A 225 18.31 -8.04 22.24
C LYS A 225 16.82 -7.74 22.07
N LYS A 226 16.17 -8.36 21.08
CA LYS A 226 14.73 -8.22 20.84
C LYS A 226 13.89 -8.71 22.02
N ILE A 227 14.25 -9.85 22.63
CA ILE A 227 13.50 -10.42 23.76
C ILE A 227 13.56 -9.46 24.95
N LEU A 228 14.77 -8.99 25.28
CA LEU A 228 14.97 -7.99 26.33
C LEU A 228 14.20 -6.70 26.04
N ALA A 229 14.23 -6.23 24.79
CA ALA A 229 13.49 -5.03 24.41
C ALA A 229 11.98 -5.21 24.55
N ILE A 230 11.42 -6.36 24.18
CA ILE A 230 9.99 -6.66 24.40
C ILE A 230 9.68 -6.64 25.90
N ALA A 231 10.51 -7.26 26.74
CA ALA A 231 10.31 -7.25 28.19
C ALA A 231 10.35 -5.82 28.77
N VAL A 232 11.34 -5.01 28.36
CA VAL A 232 11.49 -3.62 28.82
C VAL A 232 10.32 -2.75 28.34
N LEU A 233 9.95 -2.84 27.05
CA LEU A 233 8.82 -2.11 26.50
C LEU A 233 7.51 -2.52 27.15
N GLY A 234 7.34 -3.81 27.45
CA GLY A 234 6.20 -4.33 28.21
C GLY A 234 6.14 -3.79 29.63
N ALA A 235 7.29 -3.71 30.33
CA ALA A 235 7.38 -3.12 31.66
C ALA A 235 7.05 -1.62 31.64
N ILE A 236 7.58 -0.85 30.67
CA ILE A 236 7.25 0.57 30.50
C ILE A 236 5.76 0.77 30.24
N ALA A 237 5.17 -0.05 29.38
CA ALA A 237 3.74 0.01 29.08
C ALA A 237 2.91 -0.30 30.33
N PHE A 238 3.28 -1.34 31.06
CA PHE A 238 2.62 -1.75 32.30
C PHE A 238 2.68 -0.64 33.35
N THR A 239 3.85 -0.07 33.62
CA THR A 239 4.00 1.00 34.62
C THR A 239 3.24 2.26 34.23
N ALA A 240 3.22 2.64 32.95
CA ALA A 240 2.48 3.79 32.48
C ALA A 240 0.95 3.64 32.67
N VAL A 241 0.43 2.43 32.51
CA VAL A 241 -1.00 2.13 32.75
C VAL A 241 -1.29 2.07 34.25
N PHE A 242 -0.52 1.29 35.01
CA PHE A 242 -0.78 1.02 36.43
C PHE A 242 -0.64 2.25 37.32
N ASN A 243 0.29 3.16 37.02
CA ASN A 243 0.50 4.38 37.79
C ASN A 243 -0.40 5.54 37.35
N SER A 244 -1.32 5.33 36.42
CA SER A 244 -2.23 6.42 36.02
C SER A 244 -3.38 6.53 37.01
N GLU A 245 -3.59 7.73 37.56
CA GLU A 245 -4.75 8.05 38.43
C GLU A 245 -6.06 7.62 37.76
N ARG A 246 -6.16 7.78 36.45
CA ARG A 246 -7.34 7.39 35.69
C ARG A 246 -7.58 5.88 35.65
N PHE A 247 -6.53 5.05 35.67
CA PHE A 247 -6.67 3.60 35.78
C PHE A 247 -7.08 3.21 37.20
N THR A 248 -6.50 3.83 38.23
CA THR A 248 -6.88 3.56 39.62
C THR A 248 -8.33 3.95 39.88
N ASP A 249 -8.77 5.12 39.44
CA ASP A 249 -10.15 5.60 39.60
C ASP A 249 -11.14 4.68 38.88
N SER A 250 -10.80 4.23 37.66
CA SER A 250 -11.66 3.32 36.89
C SER A 250 -11.73 1.93 37.54
N LEU A 251 -10.62 1.45 38.11
CA LEU A 251 -10.56 0.16 38.80
C LEU A 251 -11.36 0.21 40.11
N GLU A 252 -11.23 1.28 40.88
CA GLU A 252 -11.97 1.50 42.13
C GLU A 252 -13.47 1.60 41.87
N ALA A 253 -13.89 2.38 40.86
CA ALA A 253 -15.30 2.48 40.45
C ALA A 253 -15.90 1.10 40.08
N VAL A 254 -15.16 0.30 39.30
CA VAL A 254 -15.59 -1.07 38.93
C VAL A 254 -15.67 -2.00 40.14
N LEU A 255 -14.69 -1.92 41.06
CA LEU A 255 -14.69 -2.72 42.29
C LEU A 255 -15.84 -2.33 43.25
N GLU A 256 -16.25 -1.07 43.25
CA GLU A 256 -17.42 -0.57 43.97
C GLU A 256 -18.76 -0.86 43.27
N GLY A 257 -18.73 -1.47 42.08
CA GLY A 257 -19.94 -1.74 41.29
C GLY A 257 -20.59 -0.49 40.70
N LYS A 258 -19.90 0.65 40.68
CA LYS A 258 -20.37 1.91 40.07
C LYS A 258 -19.83 2.00 38.65
N ILE A 259 -20.73 2.05 37.66
CA ILE A 259 -20.35 2.44 36.30
C ILE A 259 -20.18 3.96 36.32
N ASP A 260 -19.00 4.45 35.96
CA ASP A 260 -18.72 5.88 35.79
C ASP A 260 -19.70 6.48 34.76
N ASN A 261 -20.38 7.59 35.09
CA ASN A 261 -21.32 8.29 34.20
C ASN A 261 -20.74 8.53 32.80
N SER A 262 -19.41 8.74 32.70
CA SER A 262 -18.75 8.95 31.40
C SER A 262 -18.68 7.69 30.52
N LEU A 263 -18.70 6.50 31.13
CA LEU A 263 -18.74 5.22 30.42
C LEU A 263 -20.18 4.84 30.05
N GLU A 264 -21.14 5.12 30.93
CA GLU A 264 -22.57 4.91 30.69
C GLU A 264 -23.04 5.68 29.45
N MET A 265 -22.78 6.99 29.38
CA MET A 265 -23.12 7.81 28.21
C MET A 265 -22.47 7.28 26.91
N ARG A 266 -21.26 6.73 26.98
CA ARG A 266 -20.59 6.13 25.81
C ARG A 266 -21.28 4.85 25.37
N ILE A 267 -21.71 4.01 26.30
CA ILE A 267 -22.45 2.78 26.00
C ILE A 267 -23.79 3.14 25.35
N GLU A 268 -24.49 4.14 25.85
CA GLU A 268 -25.72 4.65 25.24
C GLU A 268 -25.47 5.19 23.82
N ALA A 269 -24.42 5.99 23.64
CA ALA A 269 -24.03 6.49 22.32
C ALA A 269 -23.71 5.35 21.34
N TRP A 270 -23.08 4.27 21.82
CA TRP A 270 -22.78 3.07 21.02
C TRP A 270 -24.04 2.29 20.66
N GLN A 271 -24.97 2.14 21.60
CA GLN A 271 -26.26 1.50 21.35
C GLN A 271 -27.06 2.29 20.32
N LEU A 272 -27.09 3.62 20.44
CA LEU A 272 -27.74 4.50 19.48
C LEU A 272 -27.14 4.34 18.07
N ALA A 273 -25.82 4.41 17.95
CA ALA A 273 -25.12 4.22 16.68
C ALA A 273 -25.38 2.83 16.08
N TRP A 274 -25.40 1.79 16.93
CA TRP A 274 -25.70 0.43 16.51
C TRP A 274 -27.14 0.28 16.01
N ASN A 275 -28.11 0.91 16.68
CA ASN A 275 -29.51 0.91 16.25
C ASN A 275 -29.66 1.60 14.88
N GLN A 276 -29.00 2.75 14.68
CA GLN A 276 -28.98 3.42 13.37
C GLN A 276 -28.40 2.52 12.26
N PHE A 277 -27.37 1.74 12.57
CA PHE A 277 -26.84 0.75 11.63
C PHE A 277 -27.83 -0.40 11.34
N LEU A 278 -28.51 -0.93 12.36
CA LEU A 278 -29.47 -2.01 12.18
C LEU A 278 -30.71 -1.58 11.36
N GLU A 279 -31.13 -0.33 11.52
CA GLU A 279 -32.23 0.25 10.73
C GLU A 279 -31.84 0.40 9.25
N ASN A 280 -30.60 0.83 8.97
CA ASN A 280 -30.12 1.10 7.61
C ASN A 280 -28.76 0.41 7.32
N PRO A 281 -28.69 -0.92 7.23
CA PRO A 281 -27.41 -1.65 7.24
C PRO A 281 -26.57 -1.48 5.97
N VAL A 282 -27.19 -1.14 4.84
CA VAL A 282 -26.48 -1.02 3.56
C VAL A 282 -25.86 0.38 3.40
N MET A 283 -26.68 1.42 3.53
CA MET A 283 -26.31 2.81 3.23
C MET A 283 -26.05 3.66 4.48
N GLY A 284 -26.45 3.19 5.67
CA GLY A 284 -26.46 3.99 6.89
C GLY A 284 -27.63 4.97 6.95
N SER A 285 -27.74 5.65 8.09
CA SER A 285 -28.76 6.65 8.38
C SER A 285 -28.48 8.03 7.74
N GLY A 286 -27.36 8.19 7.05
CA GLY A 286 -26.88 9.49 6.59
C GLY A 286 -25.67 9.98 7.39
N LEU A 287 -24.91 10.93 6.84
CA LEU A 287 -23.83 11.63 7.54
C LEU A 287 -24.35 12.45 8.74
N SER A 288 -25.59 12.95 8.69
CA SER A 288 -26.25 13.61 9.82
C SER A 288 -27.09 12.66 10.67
N GLY A 289 -27.46 11.48 10.17
CA GLY A 289 -28.44 10.60 10.82
C GLY A 289 -28.12 10.25 12.28
N TYR A 290 -26.84 10.02 12.62
CA TYR A 290 -26.42 9.84 14.02
C TYR A 290 -26.67 11.10 14.87
N HIS A 291 -26.30 12.26 14.36
CA HIS A 291 -26.45 13.54 15.05
C HIS A 291 -27.93 13.85 15.32
N GLU A 292 -28.80 13.59 14.35
CA GLU A 292 -30.24 13.77 14.51
C GLU A 292 -30.84 12.81 15.54
N ALA A 293 -30.43 11.53 15.50
CA ALA A 293 -30.88 10.54 16.46
C ALA A 293 -30.41 10.90 17.88
N ALA A 294 -29.17 11.38 18.03
CA ALA A 294 -28.59 11.77 19.31
C ALA A 294 -29.22 13.06 19.86
N SER A 295 -29.60 14.00 19.00
CA SER A 295 -30.25 15.26 19.38
C SER A 295 -31.67 15.09 19.94
N ARG A 296 -32.26 13.90 19.81
CA ARG A 296 -33.57 13.55 20.39
C ARG A 296 -33.46 12.98 21.81
N HIS A 297 -32.25 12.83 22.34
CA HIS A 297 -32.06 12.33 23.70
C HIS A 297 -32.52 13.36 24.73
N GLU A 298 -33.20 12.92 25.78
CA GLU A 298 -33.74 13.81 26.82
C GLU A 298 -32.71 14.26 27.87
N ASP A 299 -31.55 13.61 27.95
CA ASP A 299 -30.53 13.93 28.96
C ASP A 299 -29.57 15.03 28.49
N ASP A 300 -29.57 16.17 29.18
CA ASP A 300 -28.69 17.31 28.92
C ASP A 300 -27.20 16.92 28.99
N THR A 301 -26.82 16.00 29.89
CA THR A 301 -25.43 15.54 29.98
C THR A 301 -25.01 14.71 28.77
N PHE A 302 -25.87 13.82 28.30
CA PHE A 302 -25.69 13.10 27.04
C PHE A 302 -25.59 14.07 25.85
N LEU A 303 -26.51 15.04 25.78
CA LEU A 303 -26.58 16.01 24.70
C LEU A 303 -25.29 16.86 24.59
N ALA A 304 -24.70 17.23 25.72
CA ALA A 304 -23.44 17.96 25.74
C ALA A 304 -22.22 17.10 25.30
N CYS A 305 -22.28 15.78 25.50
CA CYS A 305 -21.14 14.88 25.35
C CYS A 305 -21.11 14.13 24.00
N CYS A 306 -22.26 13.62 23.57
CA CYS A 306 -22.35 12.55 22.58
C CYS A 306 -23.07 12.94 21.28
N THR A 307 -23.71 14.12 21.22
CA THR A 307 -24.51 14.54 20.05
C THR A 307 -23.70 14.64 18.76
N ASP A 308 -22.42 15.00 18.84
CA ASP A 308 -21.55 15.12 17.67
C ASP A 308 -21.18 13.77 17.04
N HIS A 309 -20.97 12.73 17.86
CA HIS A 309 -20.39 11.46 17.42
C HIS A 309 -20.46 10.37 18.51
N ALA A 310 -20.43 9.12 18.07
CA ALA A 310 -20.57 7.94 18.92
C ALA A 310 -19.35 7.60 19.80
N HIS A 311 -18.30 8.44 19.88
CA HIS A 311 -17.04 8.13 20.59
C HIS A 311 -16.40 6.77 20.20
N ASN A 312 -16.73 6.27 19.00
CA ASN A 312 -16.18 5.05 18.42
C ASN A 312 -16.29 5.18 16.90
N ASP A 313 -15.15 5.21 16.24
CA ASP A 313 -15.03 5.47 14.82
C ASP A 313 -15.75 4.40 14.00
N LEU A 314 -15.57 3.11 14.33
CA LEU A 314 -16.25 2.02 13.60
C LEU A 314 -17.78 2.14 13.69
N LEU A 315 -18.31 2.36 14.89
CA LEU A 315 -19.76 2.51 15.10
C LEU A 315 -20.29 3.77 14.43
N GLN A 316 -19.56 4.88 14.50
CA GLN A 316 -19.90 6.13 13.82
C GLN A 316 -19.97 5.92 12.30
N GLN A 317 -18.97 5.26 11.71
CA GLN A 317 -18.96 4.98 10.27
C GLN A 317 -20.03 3.96 9.88
N ALA A 318 -20.37 3.00 10.75
CA ALA A 318 -21.46 2.05 10.52
C ALA A 318 -22.84 2.73 10.57
N ALA A 319 -23.08 3.57 11.57
CA ALA A 319 -24.32 4.31 11.74
C ALA A 319 -24.59 5.23 10.54
N THR A 320 -23.56 5.95 10.08
CA THR A 320 -23.70 6.98 9.05
C THR A 320 -23.68 6.44 7.61
N LYS A 321 -22.89 5.38 7.35
CA LYS A 321 -22.62 4.88 5.98
C LYS A 321 -22.88 3.38 5.80
N GLY A 322 -23.41 2.70 6.81
CA GLY A 322 -23.72 1.28 6.75
C GLY A 322 -22.48 0.40 6.53
N ILE A 323 -22.68 -0.71 5.83
CA ILE A 323 -21.61 -1.65 5.50
C ILE A 323 -20.53 -1.02 4.62
N THR A 324 -20.90 -0.06 3.77
CA THR A 324 -19.93 0.67 2.94
C THR A 324 -19.04 1.58 3.78
N GLY A 325 -19.60 2.15 4.87
CA GLY A 325 -18.87 2.86 5.91
C GLY A 325 -17.81 2.00 6.58
N ILE A 326 -18.22 0.84 7.08
CA ILE A 326 -17.33 -0.15 7.72
C ILE A 326 -16.18 -0.54 6.77
N LEU A 327 -16.50 -0.87 5.51
CA LEU A 327 -15.50 -1.23 4.51
C LEU A 327 -14.56 -0.06 4.22
N SER A 328 -15.07 1.17 4.14
CA SER A 328 -14.25 2.34 3.86
C SER A 328 -13.29 2.67 5.00
N TRP A 329 -13.74 2.56 6.24
CA TRP A 329 -12.91 2.70 7.44
C TRP A 329 -11.83 1.61 7.49
N LEU A 330 -12.22 0.36 7.27
CA LEU A 330 -11.30 -0.77 7.24
C LEU A 330 -10.24 -0.60 6.15
N PHE A 331 -10.63 -0.19 4.95
CA PHE A 331 -9.68 0.05 3.85
C PHE A 331 -8.74 1.20 4.16
N LEU A 332 -9.24 2.30 4.73
CA LEU A 332 -8.46 3.47 5.08
C LEU A 332 -7.32 3.10 6.04
N LEU A 333 -7.55 2.20 7.00
CA LEU A 333 -6.54 1.75 7.96
C LEU A 333 -5.71 0.55 7.46
N ALA A 334 -6.37 -0.51 6.97
CA ALA A 334 -5.73 -1.78 6.68
C ALA A 334 -4.84 -1.76 5.42
N ILE A 335 -5.20 -0.95 4.41
CA ILE A 335 -4.40 -0.89 3.17
C ILE A 335 -3.03 -0.25 3.43
N PRO A 336 -2.93 0.97 4.00
CA PRO A 336 -1.63 1.54 4.36
C PRO A 336 -0.86 0.64 5.34
N PHE A 337 -1.52 0.10 6.37
CA PHE A 337 -0.90 -0.82 7.32
C PHE A 337 -0.25 -2.02 6.63
N ALA A 338 -1.00 -2.71 5.75
CA ALA A 338 -0.51 -3.88 5.02
C ALA A 338 0.66 -3.56 4.07
N ILE A 339 0.70 -2.36 3.50
CA ILE A 339 1.81 -1.89 2.68
C ILE A 339 3.06 -1.69 3.52
N PHE A 340 2.93 -0.97 4.63
CA PHE A 340 4.06 -0.63 5.51
C PHE A 340 4.59 -1.84 6.28
N ILE A 341 3.73 -2.64 6.90
CA ILE A 341 4.16 -3.79 7.72
C ILE A 341 5.00 -4.80 6.93
N ARG A 342 4.70 -4.98 5.63
CA ARG A 342 5.48 -5.84 4.72
C ARG A 342 6.92 -5.36 4.51
N GLN A 343 7.17 -4.06 4.63
CA GLN A 343 8.49 -3.46 4.43
C GLN A 343 9.32 -3.34 5.72
N THR A 344 8.75 -3.66 6.88
CA THR A 344 9.49 -3.65 8.17
C THR A 344 10.64 -4.66 8.22
N ARG A 345 10.55 -5.74 7.41
CA ARG A 345 11.60 -6.77 7.31
C ARG A 345 12.61 -6.52 6.19
N ASN A 346 12.61 -5.32 5.60
CA ASN A 346 13.55 -4.98 4.52
C ASN A 346 15.00 -4.99 5.04
N GLN A 347 15.95 -5.43 4.21
CA GLN A 347 17.37 -5.44 4.57
C GLN A 347 17.93 -4.02 4.75
N ASN A 348 17.39 -3.04 4.01
CA ASN A 348 17.75 -1.65 4.20
C ASN A 348 17.09 -1.11 5.48
N ARG A 349 17.94 -0.71 6.44
CA ARG A 349 17.50 -0.26 7.76
C ARG A 349 16.67 1.03 7.71
N THR A 350 17.00 1.98 6.83
CA THR A 350 16.22 3.21 6.64
C THR A 350 14.79 2.90 6.20
N VAL A 351 14.64 2.00 5.21
CA VAL A 351 13.32 1.56 4.72
C VAL A 351 12.53 0.84 5.82
N SER A 352 13.17 -0.06 6.57
CA SER A 352 12.54 -0.77 7.70
C SER A 352 12.04 0.19 8.79
N ILE A 353 12.79 1.25 9.11
CA ILE A 353 12.40 2.26 10.10
C ILE A 353 11.23 3.11 9.59
N LEU A 354 11.29 3.60 8.35
CA LEU A 354 10.17 4.31 7.73
C LEU A 354 8.91 3.45 7.63
N ALA A 355 9.06 2.17 7.29
CA ALA A 355 7.96 1.21 7.24
C ALA A 355 7.34 0.99 8.63
N THR A 356 8.15 0.94 9.69
CA THR A 356 7.65 0.82 11.06
C THR A 356 6.89 2.08 11.48
N ALA A 357 7.44 3.26 11.17
CA ALA A 357 6.75 4.54 11.38
C ALA A 357 5.43 4.62 10.60
N GLY A 358 5.42 4.19 9.33
CA GLY A 358 4.22 4.16 8.50
C GLY A 358 3.17 3.17 8.98
N ALA A 359 3.56 2.07 9.63
CA ALA A 359 2.63 1.12 10.24
C ALA A 359 2.09 1.60 11.60
N LEU A 360 2.85 2.42 12.33
CA LEU A 360 2.40 3.04 13.59
C LEU A 360 1.22 3.99 13.38
N VAL A 361 1.20 4.76 12.27
CA VAL A 361 0.11 5.72 11.99
C VAL A 361 -1.28 5.07 11.91
N PRO A 362 -1.56 4.11 11.01
CA PRO A 362 -2.86 3.44 10.96
C PRO A 362 -3.16 2.61 12.22
N SER A 363 -2.14 2.06 12.88
CA SER A 363 -2.33 1.33 14.14
C SER A 363 -2.76 2.27 15.26
N GLY A 364 -2.18 3.48 15.33
CA GLY A 364 -2.59 4.51 16.28
C GLY A 364 -4.02 4.95 16.05
N TYR A 365 -4.40 5.23 14.80
CA TYR A 365 -5.77 5.61 14.46
C TYR A 365 -6.79 4.49 14.72
N LEU A 366 -6.41 3.22 14.53
CA LEU A 366 -7.24 2.09 14.92
C LEU A 366 -7.54 2.10 16.42
N VAL A 367 -6.51 2.31 17.25
CA VAL A 367 -6.69 2.31 18.72
C VAL A 367 -7.40 3.57 19.19
N PHE A 368 -7.06 4.75 18.67
CA PHE A 368 -7.77 6.00 18.97
C PHE A 368 -9.25 5.88 18.59
N GLY A 369 -9.53 5.26 17.45
CA GLY A 369 -10.87 5.01 16.93
C GLY A 369 -11.75 4.13 17.80
N LEU A 370 -11.19 3.39 18.76
CA LEU A 370 -11.99 2.64 19.75
C LEU A 370 -12.69 3.56 20.76
N THR A 371 -12.21 4.79 20.89
CA THR A 371 -12.60 5.72 21.97
C THR A 371 -12.95 7.13 21.52
N GLU A 372 -12.82 7.40 20.21
CA GLU A 372 -12.99 8.70 19.55
C GLU A 372 -13.43 8.48 18.09
N ALA A 373 -14.18 9.41 17.50
CA ALA A 373 -14.51 9.39 16.06
C ALA A 373 -13.45 10.15 15.25
N ALA A 374 -12.25 9.58 15.17
CA ALA A 374 -11.07 10.26 14.63
C ALA A 374 -11.24 10.76 13.18
N PHE A 375 -11.95 10.02 12.31
CA PHE A 375 -12.09 10.42 10.90
C PHE A 375 -13.17 11.47 10.65
N ASP A 376 -14.01 11.80 11.62
CA ASP A 376 -14.98 12.90 11.51
C ASP A 376 -14.37 14.24 12.00
N ARG A 377 -13.17 14.19 12.59
CA ARG A 377 -12.44 15.38 13.03
C ARG A 377 -11.42 15.82 11.98
N SER A 378 -11.56 17.05 11.55
CA SER A 378 -10.79 17.61 10.43
C SER A 378 -9.27 17.65 10.67
N LEU A 379 -8.83 17.88 11.92
CA LEU A 379 -7.41 17.86 12.31
C LEU A 379 -6.80 16.45 12.18
N PHE A 380 -7.46 15.44 12.75
CA PHE A 380 -7.03 14.04 12.66
C PHE A 380 -6.97 13.58 11.22
N LEU A 381 -8.03 13.80 10.45
CA LEU A 381 -8.09 13.40 9.06
C LEU A 381 -6.94 14.03 8.24
N THR A 382 -6.65 15.32 8.45
CA THR A 382 -5.55 16.01 7.75
C THR A 382 -4.18 15.50 8.20
N TYR A 383 -3.99 15.27 9.51
CA TYR A 383 -2.75 14.72 10.03
C TYR A 383 -2.49 13.31 9.48
N TYR A 384 -3.50 12.44 9.47
CA TYR A 384 -3.44 11.10 8.88
C TYR A 384 -3.04 11.15 7.41
N LEU A 385 -3.75 11.95 6.61
CA LEU A 385 -3.49 12.17 5.20
C LEU A 385 -2.05 12.56 4.92
N VAL A 386 -1.55 13.60 5.61
CA VAL A 386 -0.18 14.09 5.41
C VAL A 386 0.85 13.06 5.86
N SER A 387 0.63 12.39 6.99
CA SER A 387 1.54 11.37 7.52
C SER A 387 1.68 10.18 6.57
N ILE A 388 0.55 9.64 6.10
CA ILE A 388 0.55 8.51 5.17
C ILE A 388 1.18 8.90 3.82
N ALA A 389 0.84 10.06 3.27
CA ALA A 389 1.40 10.51 2.00
C ALA A 389 2.92 10.73 2.10
N ALA A 390 3.38 11.40 3.16
CA ALA A 390 4.79 11.74 3.36
C ALA A 390 5.65 10.51 3.65
N ILE A 391 5.21 9.63 4.55
CA ILE A 391 5.96 8.39 4.85
C ILE A 391 5.96 7.46 3.62
N SER A 392 4.86 7.37 2.87
CA SER A 392 4.82 6.57 1.63
C SER A 392 5.80 7.10 0.58
N ALA A 393 5.81 8.42 0.35
CA ALA A 393 6.73 9.05 -0.60
C ALA A 393 8.20 8.82 -0.19
N ALA A 394 8.53 9.06 1.08
CA ALA A 394 9.88 8.85 1.59
C ALA A 394 10.31 7.38 1.54
N MET A 395 9.44 6.44 1.92
CA MET A 395 9.75 5.01 1.89
C MET A 395 10.03 4.54 0.46
N LEU A 396 9.23 4.97 -0.52
CA LEU A 396 9.43 4.60 -1.92
C LEU A 396 10.72 5.20 -2.48
N HIS A 397 11.03 6.45 -2.12
CA HIS A 397 12.27 7.10 -2.52
C HIS A 397 13.51 6.40 -1.93
N GLU A 398 13.52 6.14 -0.62
CA GLU A 398 14.62 5.43 0.07
C GLU A 398 14.79 4.00 -0.44
N LEU A 399 13.69 3.34 -0.78
CA LEU A 399 13.74 2.00 -1.35
C LEU A 399 14.38 2.00 -2.74
N GLU A 400 14.04 2.97 -3.59
CA GLU A 400 14.67 3.12 -4.91
C GLU A 400 16.18 3.37 -4.77
N LEU A 401 16.56 4.23 -3.82
CA LEU A 401 17.96 4.54 -3.52
C LEU A 401 18.71 3.39 -2.84
N SER A 402 18.02 2.40 -2.28
CA SER A 402 18.66 1.29 -1.57
C SER A 402 19.44 0.34 -2.50
N TYR A 403 19.12 0.34 -3.80
CA TYR A 403 19.73 -0.55 -4.79
C TYR A 403 21.06 0.01 -5.35
N THR A 404 22.11 0.04 -4.52
CA THR A 404 23.39 0.69 -4.87
C THR A 404 24.55 -0.25 -5.24
N ARG A 405 24.46 -1.54 -4.92
CA ARG A 405 25.59 -2.46 -5.07
C ARG A 405 25.81 -2.80 -6.53
N LYS A 406 27.09 -2.85 -6.95
CA LYS A 406 27.48 -3.42 -8.24
C LYS A 406 27.51 -4.94 -8.14
N ARG A 407 27.00 -5.62 -9.17
CA ARG A 407 27.03 -7.09 -9.24
C ARG A 407 28.48 -7.61 -9.25
N LYS A 408 28.65 -8.83 -8.74
CA LYS A 408 29.92 -9.58 -8.79
C LYS A 408 29.85 -10.83 -9.66
N ARG A 409 28.64 -11.22 -10.10
CA ARG A 409 28.37 -12.45 -10.86
C ARG A 409 28.11 -12.11 -12.32
N LYS A 410 28.59 -12.96 -13.23
CA LYS A 410 28.33 -12.80 -14.67
C LYS A 410 26.92 -13.24 -15.01
N VAL A 411 26.24 -12.47 -15.87
CA VAL A 411 24.86 -12.74 -16.32
C VAL A 411 24.83 -12.88 -17.83
N SER A 412 24.37 -14.03 -18.33
CA SER A 412 23.98 -14.20 -19.73
C SER A 412 22.48 -13.95 -19.88
N ALA A 413 22.08 -13.06 -20.78
CA ALA A 413 20.68 -12.88 -21.16
C ALA A 413 20.39 -13.78 -22.37
N THR A 414 19.36 -14.63 -22.27
CA THR A 414 18.94 -15.52 -23.35
C THR A 414 17.55 -15.15 -23.83
N ILE A 415 17.42 -14.96 -25.15
CA ILE A 415 16.19 -14.56 -25.82
C ILE A 415 15.93 -15.52 -26.97
N ILE A 416 14.71 -16.04 -27.06
CA ILE A 416 14.23 -16.76 -28.24
C ILE A 416 13.25 -15.87 -28.98
N THR A 417 13.29 -15.87 -30.32
CA THR A 417 12.49 -14.94 -31.11
C THR A 417 12.03 -15.51 -32.45
N LYS A 418 10.91 -14.98 -32.95
CA LYS A 418 10.42 -15.18 -34.31
C LYS A 418 9.47 -14.04 -34.69
N ASN A 419 9.82 -13.25 -35.70
CA ASN A 419 9.04 -12.13 -36.23
C ASN A 419 8.65 -11.08 -35.17
N GLU A 420 9.64 -10.51 -34.49
CA GLU A 420 9.52 -9.53 -33.42
C GLU A 420 10.28 -8.22 -33.71
N GLU A 421 10.30 -7.76 -34.97
CA GLU A 421 10.98 -6.51 -35.34
C GLU A 421 10.50 -5.28 -34.54
N ASP A 422 9.22 -5.27 -34.15
CA ASP A 422 8.57 -4.22 -33.33
C ASP A 422 9.11 -4.16 -31.88
N HIS A 423 9.75 -5.23 -31.42
CA HIS A 423 10.00 -5.46 -30.00
C HIS A 423 11.46 -5.77 -29.68
N ILE A 424 12.16 -6.46 -30.55
CA ILE A 424 13.48 -7.01 -30.25
C ILE A 424 14.52 -5.93 -29.88
N ALA A 425 14.54 -4.78 -30.57
CA ALA A 425 15.48 -3.69 -30.25
C ALA A 425 15.34 -3.19 -28.80
N ALA A 426 14.11 -2.88 -28.40
CA ALA A 426 13.82 -2.40 -27.05
C ALA A 426 14.06 -3.49 -25.99
N CYS A 427 13.84 -4.76 -26.33
CA CYS A 427 14.16 -5.91 -25.47
C CYS A 427 15.65 -5.93 -25.13
N LEU A 428 16.48 -5.99 -26.17
CA LEU A 428 17.93 -6.13 -26.05
C LEU A 428 18.55 -4.90 -25.39
N SER A 429 18.07 -3.70 -25.73
CA SER A 429 18.48 -2.46 -25.05
C SER A 429 18.17 -2.48 -23.55
N SER A 430 17.00 -3.01 -23.15
CA SER A 430 16.60 -3.05 -21.74
C SER A 430 17.41 -4.01 -20.87
N VAL A 431 17.94 -5.10 -21.45
CA VAL A 431 18.77 -6.08 -20.72
C VAL A 431 20.25 -5.72 -20.68
N ARG A 432 20.75 -4.90 -21.60
CA ARG A 432 22.17 -4.53 -21.64
C ARG A 432 22.75 -4.02 -20.31
N PRO A 433 22.05 -3.20 -19.49
CA PRO A 433 22.55 -2.76 -18.18
C PRO A 433 22.79 -3.89 -17.16
N ILE A 434 22.31 -5.10 -17.45
CA ILE A 434 22.39 -6.30 -16.61
C ILE A 434 22.87 -7.53 -17.36
N ALA A 435 23.36 -7.44 -18.59
CA ALA A 435 23.87 -8.59 -19.33
C ALA A 435 25.36 -8.39 -19.61
N ASP A 436 26.19 -9.36 -19.22
CA ASP A 436 27.59 -9.42 -19.66
C ASP A 436 27.69 -10.06 -21.04
N GLU A 437 26.69 -10.88 -21.40
CA GLU A 437 26.54 -11.56 -22.68
C GLU A 437 25.04 -11.60 -23.04
N ILE A 438 24.69 -11.34 -24.29
CA ILE A 438 23.33 -11.42 -24.85
C ILE A 438 23.30 -12.43 -25.99
N ILE A 439 22.44 -13.44 -25.84
CA ILE A 439 22.28 -14.56 -26.77
C ILE A 439 20.86 -14.53 -27.34
N VAL A 440 20.75 -14.48 -28.66
CA VAL A 440 19.48 -14.52 -29.39
C VAL A 440 19.43 -15.77 -30.27
N LEU A 441 18.42 -16.61 -30.04
CA LEU A 441 18.08 -17.72 -30.95
C LEU A 441 16.84 -17.33 -31.76
N ASP A 442 17.04 -17.12 -33.05
CA ASP A 442 15.99 -16.84 -34.02
C ASP A 442 15.45 -18.14 -34.64
N SER A 443 14.12 -18.24 -34.77
CA SER A 443 13.44 -19.44 -35.28
C SER A 443 12.92 -19.27 -36.72
N GLY A 444 13.73 -18.64 -37.57
CA GLY A 444 13.45 -18.40 -38.97
C GLY A 444 12.52 -17.20 -39.18
N SER A 445 12.91 -16.04 -38.65
CA SER A 445 12.21 -14.78 -38.90
C SER A 445 12.31 -14.37 -40.37
N THR A 446 11.22 -13.81 -40.89
CA THR A 446 11.09 -13.30 -42.26
C THR A 446 11.01 -11.77 -42.32
N ASP A 447 10.98 -11.12 -41.16
CA ASP A 447 10.99 -9.67 -40.98
C ASP A 447 12.41 -9.18 -40.60
N LYS A 448 12.56 -7.93 -40.16
CA LYS A 448 13.87 -7.35 -39.80
C LYS A 448 14.42 -7.83 -38.46
N THR A 449 13.80 -8.81 -37.79
CA THR A 449 14.20 -9.25 -36.44
C THR A 449 15.68 -9.61 -36.33
N VAL A 450 16.21 -10.41 -37.26
CA VAL A 450 17.61 -10.86 -37.23
C VAL A 450 18.59 -9.72 -37.48
N GLU A 451 18.26 -8.84 -38.43
CA GLU A 451 19.06 -7.66 -38.74
C GLU A 451 19.20 -6.77 -37.50
N ILE A 452 18.08 -6.50 -36.83
CA ILE A 452 18.05 -5.70 -35.61
C ILE A 452 18.81 -6.42 -34.49
N ALA A 453 18.57 -7.72 -34.27
CA ALA A 453 19.21 -8.47 -33.19
C ALA A 453 20.74 -8.42 -33.25
N ARG A 454 21.33 -8.51 -34.47
CA ARG A 454 22.79 -8.43 -34.70
C ARG A 454 23.42 -7.09 -34.29
N GLN A 455 22.63 -6.03 -34.17
CA GLN A 455 23.13 -4.71 -33.72
C GLN A 455 23.31 -4.63 -32.21
N TYR A 456 22.67 -5.52 -31.43
CA TYR A 456 22.62 -5.43 -29.96
C TYR A 456 23.16 -6.66 -29.24
N ALA A 457 22.99 -7.85 -29.82
CA ALA A 457 23.34 -9.12 -29.20
C ALA A 457 24.78 -9.54 -29.53
N ASP A 458 25.40 -10.24 -28.58
CA ASP A 458 26.77 -10.74 -28.74
C ASP A 458 26.78 -12.05 -29.55
N ILE A 459 25.72 -12.86 -29.44
CA ILE A 459 25.51 -14.10 -30.19
C ILE A 459 24.11 -14.09 -30.81
N VAL A 460 24.02 -14.34 -32.12
CA VAL A 460 22.76 -14.51 -32.86
C VAL A 460 22.84 -15.78 -33.70
N GLU A 461 22.04 -16.78 -33.36
CA GLU A 461 21.92 -18.03 -34.12
C GLU A 461 20.54 -18.17 -34.73
N ILE A 462 20.49 -18.63 -35.98
CA ILE A 462 19.24 -18.93 -36.70
C ILE A 462 19.08 -20.45 -36.71
N THR A 463 17.92 -20.94 -36.25
CA THR A 463 17.65 -22.38 -36.11
C THR A 463 16.17 -22.71 -36.35
N ASP A 464 15.81 -23.99 -36.25
CA ASP A 464 14.42 -24.46 -36.39
C ASP A 464 13.55 -24.11 -35.15
N TRP A 465 12.26 -24.44 -35.21
CA TRP A 465 11.32 -24.25 -34.08
C TRP A 465 10.87 -25.60 -33.49
N PRO A 466 11.64 -26.18 -32.55
CA PRO A 466 11.27 -27.43 -31.87
C PRO A 466 10.23 -27.22 -30.75
N GLY A 467 9.84 -25.97 -30.49
CA GLY A 467 8.96 -25.55 -29.39
C GLY A 467 9.70 -24.79 -28.28
N PHE A 468 8.94 -24.12 -27.41
CA PHE A 468 9.47 -23.17 -26.43
C PHE A 468 10.54 -23.78 -25.50
N GLY A 469 10.26 -24.96 -24.92
CA GLY A 469 11.16 -25.58 -23.94
C GLY A 469 12.53 -25.95 -24.51
N ILE A 470 12.54 -26.65 -25.66
CA ILE A 470 13.79 -27.08 -26.32
C ILE A 470 14.57 -25.87 -26.83
N GLN A 471 13.89 -24.87 -27.41
CA GLN A 471 14.55 -23.67 -27.90
C GLN A 471 15.21 -22.87 -26.76
N LYS A 472 14.55 -22.73 -25.61
CA LYS A 472 15.15 -22.09 -24.42
C LYS A 472 16.30 -22.91 -23.83
N GLN A 473 16.24 -24.23 -23.91
CA GLN A 473 17.34 -25.11 -23.51
C GLN A 473 18.58 -24.92 -24.39
N ARG A 474 18.41 -24.85 -25.72
CA ARG A 474 19.51 -24.56 -26.65
C ARG A 474 20.15 -23.20 -26.35
N ALA A 475 19.34 -22.17 -26.09
CA ALA A 475 19.84 -20.85 -25.69
C ALA A 475 20.62 -20.88 -24.36
N LEU A 476 20.16 -21.70 -23.40
CA LEU A 476 20.84 -21.91 -22.12
C LEU A 476 22.20 -22.62 -22.27
N GLU A 477 22.33 -23.52 -23.24
CA GLU A 477 23.59 -24.25 -23.50
C GLU A 477 24.69 -23.37 -24.08
N LEU A 478 24.33 -22.29 -24.78
CA LEU A 478 25.27 -21.27 -25.24
C LEU A 478 25.72 -20.32 -24.13
N ALA A 479 24.99 -20.23 -23.00
CA ALA A 479 25.25 -19.25 -21.96
C ALA A 479 26.53 -19.53 -21.16
N SER A 480 27.42 -18.55 -21.10
CA SER A 480 28.70 -18.66 -20.37
C SER A 480 28.65 -18.13 -18.92
N GLY A 481 27.69 -17.26 -18.60
CA GLY A 481 27.55 -16.59 -17.32
C GLY A 481 27.20 -17.50 -16.14
N ASP A 482 27.53 -17.07 -14.92
CA ASP A 482 27.16 -17.78 -13.69
C ASP A 482 25.63 -17.84 -13.50
N TRP A 483 24.97 -16.78 -13.96
CA TRP A 483 23.53 -16.56 -13.89
C TRP A 483 22.97 -16.38 -15.29
N VAL A 484 21.72 -16.79 -15.48
CA VAL A 484 20.99 -16.64 -16.73
C VAL A 484 19.70 -15.88 -16.49
N LEU A 485 19.49 -14.85 -17.31
CA LEU A 485 18.23 -14.15 -17.46
C LEU A 485 17.58 -14.59 -18.76
N SER A 486 16.63 -15.53 -18.67
CA SER A 486 15.87 -15.98 -19.83
C SER A 486 14.58 -15.17 -19.95
N ILE A 487 14.50 -14.29 -20.95
CA ILE A 487 13.32 -13.43 -21.19
C ILE A 487 12.81 -13.59 -22.62
N ASP A 488 11.54 -13.25 -22.83
CA ASP A 488 10.92 -13.29 -24.15
C ASP A 488 11.12 -11.95 -24.90
N ALA A 489 11.10 -11.96 -26.24
CA ALA A 489 11.35 -10.77 -27.05
C ALA A 489 10.32 -9.63 -26.85
N ASP A 490 9.15 -9.92 -26.28
CA ASP A 490 8.09 -8.99 -25.90
C ASP A 490 8.18 -8.49 -24.43
N GLU A 491 9.26 -8.82 -23.72
CA GLU A 491 9.53 -8.41 -22.34
C GLU A 491 10.59 -7.30 -22.24
N ARG A 492 10.49 -6.41 -21.25
CA ARG A 492 11.48 -5.35 -20.97
C ARG A 492 11.85 -5.29 -19.51
N VAL A 493 13.14 -5.14 -19.23
CA VAL A 493 13.64 -4.88 -17.88
C VAL A 493 13.55 -3.39 -17.60
N SER A 494 12.75 -3.01 -16.59
CA SER A 494 12.67 -1.62 -16.15
C SER A 494 13.98 -1.17 -15.48
N PRO A 495 14.34 0.13 -15.52
CA PRO A 495 15.54 0.63 -14.82
C PRO A 495 15.56 0.28 -13.33
N ALA A 496 14.40 0.29 -12.67
CA ALA A 496 14.27 -0.11 -11.27
C ALA A 496 14.58 -1.60 -11.07
N LEU A 497 14.07 -2.47 -11.94
CA LEU A 497 14.38 -3.90 -11.90
C LEU A 497 15.86 -4.17 -12.22
N ALA A 498 16.46 -3.44 -13.17
CA ALA A 498 17.88 -3.55 -13.48
C ALA A 498 18.77 -3.22 -12.26
N ARG A 499 18.45 -2.14 -11.53
CA ARG A 499 19.15 -1.79 -10.28
C ARG A 499 18.98 -2.86 -9.21
N GLU A 500 17.76 -3.38 -9.03
CA GLU A 500 17.49 -4.46 -8.08
C GLU A 500 18.28 -5.73 -8.44
N ILE A 501 18.28 -6.16 -9.70
CA ILE A 501 19.05 -7.32 -10.17
C ILE A 501 20.54 -7.14 -9.89
N ASN A 502 21.11 -6.00 -10.28
CA ASN A 502 22.53 -5.72 -10.05
C ASN A 502 22.87 -5.68 -8.55
N HIS A 503 22.00 -5.10 -7.72
CA HIS A 503 22.18 -5.09 -6.28
C HIS A 503 22.12 -6.50 -5.69
N THR A 504 21.09 -7.28 -6.01
CA THR A 504 20.89 -8.63 -5.49
C THR A 504 22.00 -9.57 -5.91
N LEU A 505 22.47 -9.48 -7.17
CA LEU A 505 23.57 -10.34 -7.66
C LEU A 505 24.96 -9.94 -7.16
N SER A 506 25.06 -8.91 -6.32
CA SER A 506 26.29 -8.64 -5.56
C SER A 506 26.50 -9.64 -4.41
N ASP A 507 25.39 -10.10 -3.81
CA ASP A 507 25.33 -11.03 -2.67
C ASP A 507 23.97 -11.76 -2.68
N PRO A 508 23.80 -12.79 -3.54
CA PRO A 508 22.51 -13.44 -3.74
C PRO A 508 22.02 -14.16 -2.48
N ASP A 509 20.76 -13.94 -2.11
CA ASP A 509 20.11 -14.60 -0.95
C ASP A 509 19.20 -15.79 -1.35
N ALA A 510 19.24 -16.14 -2.64
CA ALA A 510 18.55 -17.23 -3.30
C ALA A 510 19.32 -17.62 -4.58
N ASP A 511 18.99 -18.79 -5.14
CA ASP A 511 19.59 -19.35 -6.37
C ASP A 511 18.77 -19.04 -7.63
N ALA A 512 17.54 -18.56 -7.44
CA ALA A 512 16.59 -18.30 -8.51
C ALA A 512 15.56 -17.24 -8.08
N TYR A 513 15.22 -16.34 -9.01
CA TYR A 513 14.33 -15.21 -8.79
C TYR A 513 13.19 -15.17 -9.81
N ARG A 514 11.97 -15.12 -9.28
CA ARG A 514 10.78 -14.80 -10.06
C ARG A 514 10.72 -13.30 -10.29
N LEU A 515 10.46 -12.92 -11.53
CA LEU A 515 10.32 -11.52 -11.94
C LEU A 515 8.84 -11.24 -12.19
N PRO A 516 8.17 -10.48 -11.31
CA PRO A 516 6.75 -10.20 -11.48
C PRO A 516 6.48 -9.38 -12.75
N TRP A 517 5.52 -9.82 -13.55
CA TRP A 517 5.14 -9.10 -14.75
C TRP A 517 4.44 -7.78 -14.44
N ALA A 518 4.72 -6.80 -15.30
CA ALA A 518 3.95 -5.59 -15.54
C ALA A 518 3.32 -5.71 -16.93
N VAL A 519 2.21 -6.46 -17.00
CA VAL A 519 1.49 -6.64 -18.27
C VAL A 519 1.04 -5.28 -18.77
N THR A 520 1.45 -4.92 -19.98
CA THR A 520 1.12 -3.63 -20.61
C THR A 520 0.29 -3.90 -21.86
N LEU A 521 -0.94 -3.37 -21.86
CA LEU A 521 -1.90 -3.54 -22.95
C LEU A 521 -2.44 -2.18 -23.34
N TYR A 522 -2.47 -1.91 -24.65
CA TYR A 522 -3.00 -0.66 -25.23
C TYR A 522 -2.39 0.59 -24.59
N GLY A 523 -1.07 0.57 -24.37
CA GLY A 523 -0.33 1.67 -23.73
C GLY A 523 -0.53 1.81 -22.22
N LYS A 524 -1.26 0.89 -21.56
CA LYS A 524 -1.52 0.93 -20.11
C LYS A 524 -0.95 -0.28 -19.38
N ARG A 525 -0.14 -0.02 -18.36
CA ARG A 525 0.33 -1.04 -17.40
C ARG A 525 -0.80 -1.47 -16.48
N LEU A 526 -0.94 -2.78 -16.28
CA LEU A 526 -1.94 -3.39 -15.42
C LEU A 526 -1.28 -3.91 -14.14
N ASP A 527 -1.72 -3.42 -12.99
CA ASP A 527 -1.17 -3.83 -11.69
C ASP A 527 -2.11 -4.78 -10.92
N PHE A 528 -3.35 -4.90 -11.40
CA PHE A 528 -4.44 -5.63 -10.76
C PHE A 528 -5.04 -6.68 -11.70
N GLY A 529 -6.06 -7.41 -11.21
CA GLY A 529 -6.65 -8.52 -11.96
C GLY A 529 -5.69 -9.70 -12.12
N ARG A 530 -5.41 -10.13 -13.36
CA ARG A 530 -4.56 -11.29 -13.67
C ARG A 530 -3.14 -10.93 -14.12
N SER A 531 -2.74 -9.67 -14.05
CA SER A 531 -1.44 -9.19 -14.52
C SER A 531 -0.25 -9.58 -13.63
N GLY A 532 -0.49 -9.95 -12.37
CA GLY A 532 0.57 -10.16 -11.36
C GLY A 532 1.27 -11.52 -11.33
N ARG A 533 1.34 -12.26 -12.44
CA ARG A 533 2.15 -13.50 -12.47
C ARG A 533 3.63 -13.16 -12.31
N ALA A 534 4.38 -14.02 -11.62
CA ALA A 534 5.82 -13.89 -11.45
C ALA A 534 6.49 -15.16 -12.00
N PRO A 535 6.73 -15.23 -13.33
CA PRO A 535 7.51 -16.32 -13.90
C PRO A 535 8.92 -16.32 -13.32
N LEU A 536 9.50 -17.51 -13.24
CA LEU A 536 10.93 -17.64 -12.97
C LEU A 536 11.69 -17.24 -14.25
N ARG A 537 12.59 -16.26 -14.14
CA ARG A 537 13.29 -15.68 -15.30
C ARG A 537 14.79 -15.51 -15.05
N LEU A 538 15.21 -15.31 -13.79
CA LEU A 538 16.61 -15.16 -13.41
C LEU A 538 17.03 -16.33 -12.50
N PHE A 539 18.09 -17.05 -12.85
CA PHE A 539 18.52 -18.24 -12.10
C PHE A 539 20.01 -18.51 -12.27
N ARG A 540 20.61 -19.19 -11.29
CA ARG A 540 21.96 -19.72 -11.41
C ARG A 540 21.98 -20.80 -12.49
N ARG A 541 22.94 -20.73 -13.42
CA ARG A 541 22.98 -21.59 -14.62
C ARG A 541 23.14 -23.07 -14.28
N GLU A 542 24.04 -23.36 -13.35
CA GLU A 542 24.45 -24.72 -13.01
C GLU A 542 23.30 -25.57 -12.48
N GLY A 543 23.05 -26.72 -13.14
CA GLY A 543 22.03 -27.69 -12.76
C GLY A 543 20.60 -27.35 -13.18
N VAL A 544 20.35 -26.19 -13.80
CA VAL A 544 19.02 -25.80 -14.29
C VAL A 544 18.78 -26.35 -15.71
N ARG A 545 17.56 -26.81 -15.99
CA ARG A 545 17.13 -27.23 -17.34
C ARG A 545 15.73 -26.72 -17.67
N PHE A 546 15.42 -26.57 -18.96
CA PHE A 546 14.05 -26.36 -19.42
C PHE A 546 13.37 -27.71 -19.72
N SER A 547 12.10 -27.83 -19.35
CA SER A 547 11.28 -29.01 -19.71
C SER A 547 11.05 -29.09 -21.22
N SER A 548 10.92 -30.30 -21.77
CA SER A 548 10.60 -30.53 -23.20
C SER A 548 9.14 -30.22 -23.60
N ALA A 549 8.38 -29.50 -22.76
CA ALA A 549 6.99 -29.16 -23.06
C ALA A 549 6.87 -28.19 -24.25
N MET A 550 5.96 -28.49 -25.18
CA MET A 550 5.68 -27.63 -26.34
C MET A 550 5.02 -26.29 -25.96
N VAL A 551 4.26 -26.24 -24.87
CA VAL A 551 3.59 -25.04 -24.33
C VAL A 551 3.59 -25.14 -22.80
N HIS A 552 3.79 -24.02 -22.10
CA HIS A 552 3.90 -23.96 -20.63
C HIS A 552 5.13 -24.69 -20.09
N GLU A 553 6.28 -24.38 -20.68
CA GLU A 553 7.58 -24.85 -20.23
C GLU A 553 7.82 -24.49 -18.76
N LYS A 554 8.50 -25.39 -18.05
CA LYS A 554 8.95 -25.18 -16.68
C LYS A 554 10.47 -25.12 -16.68
N ILE A 555 10.99 -24.17 -15.92
CA ILE A 555 12.39 -24.17 -15.51
C ILE A 555 12.49 -25.17 -14.36
N LEU A 556 13.20 -26.26 -14.62
CA LEU A 556 13.50 -27.31 -13.65
C LEU A 556 14.72 -26.87 -12.86
N VAL A 557 14.46 -26.39 -11.65
CA VAL A 557 15.49 -26.02 -10.67
C VAL A 557 15.64 -27.20 -9.71
N PRO A 558 16.87 -27.60 -9.34
CA PRO A 558 17.10 -28.61 -8.31
C PRO A 558 16.34 -28.32 -7.00
N GLU A 559 15.85 -29.36 -6.32
CA GLU A 559 14.93 -29.22 -5.17
C GLU A 559 15.55 -28.53 -3.94
N ASP A 560 16.87 -28.58 -3.79
CA ASP A 560 17.64 -27.96 -2.73
C ASP A 560 17.84 -26.45 -2.91
N ARG A 561 17.49 -25.91 -4.09
CA ARG A 561 17.74 -24.51 -4.45
C ARG A 561 16.65 -23.60 -3.94
N LYS A 562 17.08 -22.44 -3.42
CA LYS A 562 16.18 -21.45 -2.85
C LYS A 562 15.64 -20.53 -3.95
N ILE A 563 14.32 -20.38 -4.01
CA ILE A 563 13.64 -19.47 -4.95
C ILE A 563 13.04 -18.27 -4.19
N ARG A 564 13.27 -17.06 -4.70
CA ARG A 564 12.64 -15.81 -4.21
C ARG A 564 11.93 -15.07 -5.33
N SER A 565 11.19 -14.01 -4.99
CA SER A 565 10.58 -13.10 -5.98
C SER A 565 11.16 -11.71 -5.79
N MET A 566 11.51 -11.05 -6.89
CA MET A 566 11.93 -9.65 -6.89
C MET A 566 10.72 -8.72 -6.80
N ARG A 567 10.97 -7.46 -6.42
CA ARG A 567 9.94 -6.42 -6.34
C ARG A 567 9.72 -5.73 -7.69
N GLY A 568 10.82 -5.43 -8.38
CA GLY A 568 10.88 -4.79 -9.68
C GLY A 568 10.08 -5.56 -10.70
N ARG A 569 9.44 -4.82 -11.62
CA ARG A 569 8.54 -5.41 -12.60
C ARG A 569 9.26 -5.61 -13.94
N LEU A 570 8.99 -6.75 -14.55
CA LEU A 570 9.34 -7.07 -15.92
C LEU A 570 8.15 -6.69 -16.80
N THR A 571 8.30 -5.63 -17.59
CA THR A 571 7.23 -5.16 -18.47
C THR A 571 6.97 -6.20 -19.55
N HIS A 572 5.71 -6.57 -19.79
CA HIS A 572 5.36 -7.61 -20.75
C HIS A 572 4.28 -7.12 -21.72
N PHE A 573 4.61 -7.06 -23.02
CA PHE A 573 3.72 -6.64 -24.09
C PHE A 573 2.98 -7.83 -24.70
N THR A 574 1.97 -8.33 -24.00
CA THR A 574 1.32 -9.61 -24.35
C THR A 574 0.55 -9.59 -25.68
N HIS A 575 0.03 -8.43 -26.10
CA HIS A 575 -0.78 -8.27 -27.31
C HIS A 575 -0.40 -7.00 -28.08
N ARG A 576 -0.27 -7.14 -29.41
CA ARG A 576 -0.05 -6.01 -30.34
C ARG A 576 -1.26 -5.09 -30.42
N ASN A 577 -2.45 -5.67 -30.57
CA ASN A 577 -3.72 -4.96 -30.64
C ASN A 577 -4.89 -5.87 -30.19
N PHE A 578 -6.11 -5.31 -30.18
CA PHE A 578 -7.29 -6.02 -29.72
C PHE A 578 -7.66 -7.21 -30.62
N GLY A 579 -7.50 -7.09 -31.95
CA GLY A 579 -7.74 -8.19 -32.89
C GLY A 579 -6.85 -9.40 -32.63
N HIS A 580 -5.55 -9.18 -32.47
CA HIS A 580 -4.59 -10.22 -32.08
C HIS A 580 -4.96 -10.84 -30.72
N ALA A 581 -5.42 -10.05 -29.75
CA ALA A 581 -5.87 -10.57 -28.46
C ALA A 581 -7.09 -11.49 -28.59
N LEU A 582 -8.06 -11.15 -29.43
CA LEU A 582 -9.26 -11.97 -29.69
C LEU A 582 -8.90 -13.30 -30.36
N GLU A 583 -8.12 -13.27 -31.44
CA GLU A 583 -7.71 -14.47 -32.17
C GLU A 583 -6.94 -15.42 -31.25
N LYS A 584 -5.97 -14.89 -30.51
CA LYS A 584 -5.21 -15.65 -29.52
C LYS A 584 -6.15 -16.24 -28.47
N SER A 585 -7.03 -15.44 -27.87
CA SER A 585 -8.00 -15.91 -26.86
C SER A 585 -8.87 -17.06 -27.37
N ALA A 586 -9.40 -16.96 -28.59
CA ALA A 586 -10.21 -18.00 -29.22
C ALA A 586 -9.43 -19.31 -29.42
N LYS A 587 -8.22 -19.22 -30.00
CA LYS A 587 -7.34 -20.39 -30.22
C LYS A 587 -7.00 -21.11 -28.91
N TYR A 588 -6.61 -20.36 -27.88
CA TYR A 588 -6.30 -20.93 -26.56
C TYR A 588 -7.54 -21.50 -25.85
N ALA A 589 -8.72 -20.89 -26.02
CA ALA A 589 -9.96 -21.41 -25.47
C ALA A 589 -10.33 -22.75 -26.11
N TRP A 590 -10.20 -22.88 -27.43
CA TRP A 590 -10.46 -24.12 -28.17
C TRP A 590 -9.46 -25.24 -27.83
N LEU A 591 -8.16 -24.95 -27.81
CA LEU A 591 -7.17 -25.94 -27.36
C LEU A 591 -7.47 -26.40 -25.92
N GLY A 592 -7.88 -25.46 -25.06
CA GLY A 592 -8.28 -25.77 -23.70
C GLY A 592 -9.56 -26.62 -23.58
N SER A 593 -10.49 -26.54 -24.53
CA SER A 593 -11.69 -27.39 -24.55
C SER A 593 -11.32 -28.82 -24.96
N GLN A 594 -10.52 -28.98 -26.02
CA GLN A 594 -10.02 -30.27 -26.49
C GLN A 594 -9.22 -31.00 -25.42
N GLU A 595 -8.31 -30.31 -24.74
CA GLU A 595 -7.49 -30.89 -23.67
C GLU A 595 -8.34 -31.36 -22.49
N LYS A 596 -9.37 -30.58 -22.09
CA LYS A 596 -10.30 -30.99 -21.04
C LYS A 596 -11.14 -32.20 -21.46
N PHE A 597 -11.58 -32.23 -22.72
CA PHE A 597 -12.32 -33.35 -23.27
C PHE A 597 -11.48 -34.63 -23.28
N ARG A 598 -10.21 -34.56 -23.70
CA ARG A 598 -9.24 -35.68 -23.61
C ARG A 598 -9.06 -36.20 -22.19
N LYS A 599 -9.08 -35.32 -21.20
CA LYS A 599 -9.03 -35.66 -19.75
C LYS A 599 -10.36 -36.19 -19.17
N GLY A 600 -11.29 -36.63 -20.02
CA GLY A 600 -12.58 -37.17 -19.59
C GLY A 600 -13.54 -36.14 -18.97
N LYS A 601 -13.21 -34.84 -18.98
CA LYS A 601 -14.16 -33.82 -18.48
C LYS A 601 -15.28 -33.64 -19.49
N ARG A 602 -16.50 -33.43 -18.99
CA ARG A 602 -17.70 -33.22 -19.80
C ARG A 602 -18.52 -32.07 -19.25
N THR A 603 -19.36 -31.46 -20.08
CA THR A 603 -20.29 -30.40 -19.66
C THR A 603 -21.63 -30.60 -20.36
N ARG A 604 -22.72 -30.71 -19.59
CA ARG A 604 -24.05 -31.07 -20.11
C ARG A 604 -24.91 -29.86 -20.45
N PHE A 605 -24.82 -28.77 -19.68
CA PHE A 605 -25.69 -27.60 -19.80
C PHE A 605 -24.88 -26.33 -20.03
N LEU A 606 -25.43 -25.38 -20.81
CA LEU A 606 -24.81 -24.08 -21.11
C LEU A 606 -24.81 -23.09 -19.94
N VAL A 607 -25.58 -23.36 -18.88
CA VAL A 607 -25.54 -22.59 -17.63
C VAL A 607 -24.15 -22.61 -17.01
N TYR A 608 -23.46 -23.76 -17.04
CA TYR A 608 -22.12 -23.88 -16.46
C TYR A 608 -21.07 -22.99 -17.16
N PRO A 609 -20.89 -23.00 -18.50
CA PRO A 609 -20.06 -22.04 -19.20
C PRO A 609 -20.36 -20.58 -18.85
N THR A 610 -21.65 -20.21 -18.81
CA THR A 610 -22.11 -18.84 -18.51
C THR A 610 -21.71 -18.40 -17.11
N LEU A 611 -22.01 -19.21 -16.09
CA LEU A 611 -21.57 -18.96 -14.72
C LEU A 611 -20.04 -18.91 -14.60
N ARG A 612 -19.30 -19.75 -15.34
CA ARG A 612 -17.84 -19.70 -15.33
C ARG A 612 -17.30 -18.42 -15.95
N GLY A 613 -17.92 -17.91 -17.01
CA GLY A 613 -17.61 -16.58 -17.57
C GLY A 613 -17.83 -15.47 -16.54
N LEU A 614 -19.04 -15.39 -15.97
CA LEU A 614 -19.41 -14.38 -14.96
C LEU A 614 -18.49 -14.44 -13.73
N MET A 615 -18.26 -15.62 -13.17
CA MET A 615 -17.36 -15.79 -12.03
C MET A 615 -15.92 -15.39 -12.37
N THR A 616 -15.47 -15.60 -13.61
CA THR A 616 -14.14 -15.15 -14.05
C THR A 616 -14.09 -13.62 -14.12
N PHE A 617 -15.15 -12.96 -14.62
CA PHE A 617 -15.25 -11.51 -14.61
C PHE A 617 -15.19 -10.96 -13.18
N LEU A 618 -16.04 -11.43 -12.28
CA LEU A 618 -16.05 -11.00 -10.87
C LEU A 618 -14.71 -11.24 -10.18
N GLN A 619 -14.09 -12.40 -10.44
CA GLN A 619 -12.75 -12.72 -9.91
C GLN A 619 -11.69 -11.73 -10.39
N VAL A 620 -11.66 -11.39 -11.68
CA VAL A 620 -10.61 -10.54 -12.27
C VAL A 620 -10.87 -9.06 -11.99
N TYR A 621 -12.11 -8.61 -12.15
CA TYR A 621 -12.47 -7.19 -12.07
C TYR A 621 -12.67 -6.74 -10.62
N VAL A 622 -13.44 -7.47 -9.81
CA VAL A 622 -13.83 -7.05 -8.45
C VAL A 622 -12.84 -7.57 -7.42
N PHE A 623 -12.74 -8.89 -7.23
CA PHE A 623 -11.95 -9.48 -6.13
C PHE A 623 -10.44 -9.30 -6.29
N ARG A 624 -9.96 -9.15 -7.52
CA ARG A 624 -8.56 -8.83 -7.81
C ARG A 624 -8.34 -7.36 -8.15
N LEU A 625 -9.33 -6.51 -7.87
CA LEU A 625 -9.27 -5.06 -8.02
C LEU A 625 -8.93 -4.59 -9.45
N GLY A 626 -9.26 -5.37 -10.48
CA GLY A 626 -9.03 -5.01 -11.88
C GLY A 626 -9.71 -3.69 -12.29
N PHE A 627 -10.76 -3.26 -11.59
CA PHE A 627 -11.37 -1.95 -11.78
C PHE A 627 -10.40 -0.79 -11.52
N LEU A 628 -9.40 -0.97 -10.66
CA LEU A 628 -8.38 0.05 -10.42
C LEU A 628 -7.55 0.33 -11.68
N ASP A 629 -7.42 -0.64 -12.58
CA ASP A 629 -6.78 -0.47 -13.89
C ASP A 629 -7.68 0.22 -14.93
N GLY A 630 -8.83 0.78 -14.53
CA GLY A 630 -9.71 1.60 -15.36
C GLY A 630 -10.29 0.84 -16.57
N SER A 631 -10.45 1.55 -17.70
CA SER A 631 -11.04 1.00 -18.93
C SER A 631 -10.31 -0.22 -19.49
N VAL A 632 -8.97 -0.21 -19.50
CA VAL A 632 -8.19 -1.38 -19.96
C VAL A 632 -8.35 -2.55 -19.00
N GLY A 633 -8.38 -2.31 -17.68
CA GLY A 633 -8.66 -3.34 -16.68
C GLY A 633 -10.02 -4.00 -16.88
N PHE A 634 -11.06 -3.20 -17.18
CA PHE A 634 -12.38 -3.70 -17.53
C PHE A 634 -12.36 -4.55 -18.80
N LEU A 635 -11.77 -4.04 -19.88
CA LEU A 635 -11.66 -4.76 -21.15
C LEU A 635 -10.96 -6.11 -20.98
N VAL A 636 -9.86 -6.14 -20.22
CA VAL A 636 -9.13 -7.38 -19.93
C VAL A 636 -9.98 -8.36 -19.11
N ALA A 637 -10.74 -7.89 -18.13
CA ALA A 637 -11.64 -8.75 -17.38
C ALA A 637 -12.73 -9.37 -18.27
N VAL A 638 -13.29 -8.60 -19.20
CA VAL A 638 -14.24 -9.09 -20.21
C VAL A 638 -13.58 -10.14 -21.11
N THR A 639 -12.38 -9.88 -21.64
CA THR A 639 -11.65 -10.85 -22.49
C THR A 639 -11.35 -12.16 -21.75
N TYR A 640 -10.97 -12.10 -20.47
CA TYR A 640 -10.78 -13.30 -19.64
C TYR A 640 -12.10 -14.06 -19.40
N ALA A 641 -13.19 -13.34 -19.15
CA ALA A 641 -14.51 -13.93 -18.97
C ALA A 641 -14.97 -14.64 -20.25
N GLN A 642 -14.82 -13.99 -21.41
CA GLN A 642 -15.12 -14.55 -22.72
C GLN A 642 -14.26 -15.79 -23.02
N GLY A 643 -12.95 -15.74 -22.77
CA GLY A 643 -12.07 -16.89 -22.96
C GLY A 643 -12.43 -18.07 -22.05
N SER A 644 -12.89 -17.79 -20.82
CA SER A 644 -13.39 -18.81 -19.89
C SER A 644 -14.70 -19.43 -20.39
N PHE A 645 -15.66 -18.59 -20.79
CA PHE A 645 -16.92 -19.02 -21.39
C PHE A 645 -16.69 -19.87 -22.63
N ASN A 646 -15.93 -19.38 -23.61
CA ASN A 646 -15.64 -20.05 -24.88
C ASN A 646 -15.01 -21.43 -24.67
N LYS A 647 -14.11 -21.57 -23.70
CA LYS A 647 -13.47 -22.86 -23.37
C LYS A 647 -14.48 -23.90 -22.90
N TYR A 648 -15.40 -23.50 -22.02
CA TYR A 648 -16.41 -24.42 -21.48
C TYR A 648 -17.58 -24.64 -22.46
N ALA A 649 -17.91 -23.65 -23.28
CA ALA A 649 -18.86 -23.78 -24.39
C ALA A 649 -18.32 -24.77 -25.44
N GLY A 650 -17.03 -24.68 -25.80
CA GLY A 650 -16.38 -25.65 -26.67
C GLY A 650 -16.31 -27.06 -26.06
N LEU A 651 -16.20 -27.18 -24.74
CA LEU A 651 -16.27 -28.50 -24.08
C LEU A 651 -17.68 -29.09 -24.15
N TRP A 652 -18.70 -28.24 -24.00
CA TRP A 652 -20.09 -28.62 -24.14
C TRP A 652 -20.42 -29.10 -25.57
N THR A 653 -19.92 -28.42 -26.61
CA THR A 653 -20.12 -28.87 -28.00
C THR A 653 -19.49 -30.24 -28.24
N LEU A 654 -18.25 -30.47 -27.83
CA LEU A 654 -17.58 -31.79 -27.92
C LEU A 654 -18.36 -32.89 -27.19
N THR A 655 -18.83 -32.59 -25.97
CA THR A 655 -19.66 -33.53 -25.18
C THR A 655 -20.98 -33.85 -25.87
N ARG A 656 -21.61 -32.86 -26.52
CA ARG A 656 -22.87 -33.04 -27.24
C ARG A 656 -22.68 -33.91 -28.48
N THR A 657 -21.62 -33.67 -29.25
CA THR A 657 -21.28 -34.48 -30.43
C THR A 657 -20.99 -35.93 -30.05
N GLU A 658 -20.23 -36.18 -28.97
CA GLU A 658 -19.99 -37.54 -28.45
C GLU A 658 -21.30 -38.27 -28.11
N ARG A 659 -22.26 -37.57 -27.48
CA ARG A 659 -23.56 -38.15 -27.13
C ARG A 659 -24.48 -38.39 -28.30
N GLN A 660 -24.38 -37.60 -29.37
CA GLN A 660 -25.13 -37.86 -30.59
C GLN A 660 -24.61 -39.13 -31.26
N LYS A 661 -23.29 -39.27 -31.37
CA LYS A 661 -22.63 -40.48 -31.90
C LYS A 661 -22.85 -41.74 -31.06
N SER A 662 -23.19 -41.62 -29.78
CA SER A 662 -23.52 -42.77 -28.93
C SER A 662 -25.02 -43.13 -28.97
N ARG A 663 -25.84 -42.36 -29.69
CA ARG A 663 -27.28 -42.56 -29.85
C ARG A 663 -27.64 -43.04 -31.25
N GLU A 664 -26.84 -42.63 -32.24
CA GLU A 664 -26.66 -43.31 -33.53
C GLU A 664 -25.96 -44.66 -33.29
#